data_AF-A0A1V5XEY6-F1
#
_entry.id   AF-A0A1V5XEY6-F1
#
_cell.length_a   1.000
_cell.length_b   1.000
_cell.length_c   1.000
_cell.angle_alpha   90.00
_cell.angle_beta   90.00
_cell.angle_gamma   90.00
#
_symmetry.space_group_name_H-M   'P 1'
#
loop_
_entity.id
_entity.type
_entity.pdbx_description
1 polymer ?
#
loop_
_entity_poly.entity_id
_entity_poly.type
_entity_poly.pdbx_seq_one_letter_code
_entity_poly.pdbx_strand_id
1 'polypeptide(L)'
;MKKTVLRRLCSTVLALTMLMSMLALQSVTVSAANEKIEWRPMIHRFPEELGADKVDYPDLYTKGKYGGEGFQYIHGAAVHADGTVLMGQDMGSARVSTDFGKTWYTPPNEGNMLIGGNSCAIDPADSNVMFIAMSANSFIGAFPQLKNYEGIYRSTDKGQSWTLVQNFSQITYTSGFRYFKDNFACYPVTGGSVDTRVWRFATSEQGGGPGAFFTSTGGVKWTKVTDLDFAVYGRKFALEQHPTEVDTLYMCTEKGLWKTTDGGKTWAQPFKAQIDGSVRALWIDPEDGKHMIVSVTNNDAKKRGIWETNDGGAAWKNILSEINPGHIGVGAKNDEGKRMIYVHNTVAQDPPRIRGFDGKWFIPALDTLMPSAWTQGNMSGQMQDCFLPHPTIPDAAIAHGRAYWWRSEGNGGKIWKNSSTNYFGHGIHYIGFNESNWKEMDASVQDAGTMYTTNGGDSFIAHNITGKEEGGQWARMIEQVGQENVKARSARGIVILPDPWPSDVPPPVSPDLPGRRVLALGGTFNHFIFTKQKGDTVWKDWIGQDLSVGGDGVNRNKVYYSHQNPNIVYAGPNVSTDGATTWTVNNGAKSICAMSYVNGDIVYVVEKVSGTEYNILKSVDRGQNWQKIYSTNYNIRDTGATGILAVDPGSDQRLYTLDDKKDVMILTENNGKWSGKSLNLRGAYKGMADKIPSWSVDKIIVDYSDSRLIYVQTNISGYPNVWRGRLNEDFTACTWEDISYNAPRIAQSSTIILNPVTGDLIMGSGNGNFVFPAPDDWQHKDPEKRQYKRALWLNMPLPIPNGADASAKPADDSIKVIIDGTSYDFDPAPILVNDRTMVPMRAIFELLGATVSWDEKSSTVTAVKGDTTVILQIDSTDATVNGNAKKLDVAAMLYKDRTMVPLRFISESLGADVQWIEASNTVSIKTK
;
A
#
# COMPACT_ATOMS: atom_id res chain seq x y z
N MET A 1 -50.50 51.94 0.65
CA MET A 1 -50.71 50.50 0.40
C MET A 1 -50.86 49.80 1.75
N LYS A 2 -52.03 49.21 2.04
CA LYS A 2 -52.40 48.74 3.40
C LYS A 2 -51.61 47.47 3.79
N LYS A 3 -51.21 47.36 5.07
CA LYS A 3 -50.47 46.23 5.71
C LYS A 3 -51.00 44.83 5.33
N THR A 4 -52.26 44.73 4.92
CA THR A 4 -52.90 43.49 4.43
C THR A 4 -52.34 42.98 3.11
N VAL A 5 -51.89 43.85 2.20
CA VAL A 5 -51.28 43.46 0.91
C VAL A 5 -49.87 42.93 1.13
N LEU A 6 -49.09 43.53 2.05
CA LEU A 6 -47.74 43.07 2.39
C LEU A 6 -47.76 41.70 3.08
N ARG A 7 -48.74 41.45 3.97
CA ARG A 7 -48.92 40.12 4.59
C ARG A 7 -49.30 39.05 3.56
N ARG A 8 -50.17 39.38 2.59
CA ARG A 8 -50.51 38.44 1.51
C ARG A 8 -49.33 38.17 0.57
N LEU A 9 -48.54 39.19 0.24
CA LEU A 9 -47.31 38.99 -0.56
C LEU A 9 -46.29 38.11 0.18
N CYS A 10 -46.06 38.36 1.47
CA CYS A 10 -45.15 37.54 2.27
C CYS A 10 -45.66 36.09 2.43
N SER A 11 -46.96 35.87 2.64
CA SER A 11 -47.50 34.51 2.73
C SER A 11 -47.47 33.76 1.40
N THR A 12 -47.68 34.44 0.27
CA THR A 12 -47.60 33.81 -1.05
C THR A 12 -46.15 33.55 -1.47
N VAL A 13 -45.20 34.42 -1.10
CA VAL A 13 -43.77 34.18 -1.30
C VAL A 13 -43.24 33.08 -0.39
N LEU A 14 -43.70 32.99 0.88
CA LEU A 14 -43.37 31.87 1.78
C LEU A 14 -43.97 30.55 1.28
N ALA A 15 -45.20 30.58 0.76
CA ALA A 15 -45.84 29.40 0.21
C ALA A 15 -45.19 28.96 -1.12
N LEU A 16 -44.75 29.90 -1.98
CA LEU A 16 -43.99 29.57 -3.20
C LEU A 16 -42.57 29.08 -2.89
N THR A 17 -41.90 29.64 -1.87
CA THR A 17 -40.58 29.14 -1.43
C THR A 17 -40.70 27.80 -0.73
N MET A 18 -41.78 27.54 0.03
CA MET A 18 -42.08 26.21 0.56
C MET A 18 -42.44 25.22 -0.56
N LEU A 19 -43.26 25.60 -1.55
CA LEU A 19 -43.57 24.73 -2.69
C LEU A 19 -42.34 24.46 -3.58
N MET A 20 -41.48 25.47 -3.82
CA MET A 20 -40.22 25.28 -4.55
C MET A 20 -39.20 24.46 -3.74
N SER A 21 -39.21 24.54 -2.40
CA SER A 21 -38.40 23.66 -1.55
C SER A 21 -38.96 22.24 -1.45
N MET A 22 -40.27 22.04 -1.61
CA MET A 22 -40.91 20.72 -1.66
C MET A 22 -40.83 20.07 -3.05
N LEU A 23 -40.66 20.86 -4.11
CA LEU A 23 -40.40 20.37 -5.49
C LEU A 23 -38.89 20.18 -5.80
N ALA A 24 -37.99 20.58 -4.89
CA ALA A 24 -36.54 20.35 -4.97
C ALA A 24 -36.05 19.22 -4.05
N LEU A 25 -36.96 18.40 -3.51
CA LEU A 25 -36.66 17.22 -2.70
C LEU A 25 -37.28 15.98 -3.34
N GLN A 26 -36.87 15.66 -4.58
CA GLN A 26 -36.60 14.27 -4.88
C GLN A 26 -35.22 13.97 -4.31
N SER A 27 -35.17 13.71 -2.99
CA SER A 27 -34.06 12.97 -2.42
C SER A 27 -33.99 11.65 -3.17
N VAL A 28 -32.98 11.47 -4.02
CA VAL A 28 -32.60 10.16 -4.56
C VAL A 28 -31.97 9.38 -3.40
N THR A 29 -32.80 9.01 -2.43
CA THR A 29 -32.49 7.98 -1.44
C THR A 29 -32.95 6.67 -2.05
N VAL A 30 -32.10 6.06 -2.86
CA VAL A 30 -32.25 4.65 -3.22
C VAL A 30 -31.03 3.90 -2.66
N SER A 31 -30.89 3.97 -1.34
CA SER A 31 -30.03 3.03 -0.60
C SER A 31 -30.88 1.80 -0.30
N ALA A 32 -30.31 0.61 -0.49
CA ALA A 32 -30.92 -0.64 -0.06
C ALA A 32 -30.79 -0.78 1.47
N ALA A 33 -31.45 0.12 2.22
CA ALA A 33 -31.24 0.35 3.65
C ALA A 33 -31.52 -0.87 4.57
N ASN A 34 -32.09 -1.95 4.03
CA ASN A 34 -32.51 -3.14 4.77
C ASN A 34 -31.69 -4.41 4.44
N GLU A 35 -30.75 -4.36 3.51
CA GLU A 35 -29.86 -5.51 3.29
C GLU A 35 -28.74 -5.49 4.33
N LYS A 36 -28.84 -6.39 5.32
CA LYS A 36 -27.72 -6.72 6.19
C LYS A 36 -26.63 -7.30 5.31
N ILE A 37 -25.63 -6.50 4.98
CA ILE A 37 -24.34 -7.04 4.63
C ILE A 37 -23.80 -7.56 5.97
N GLU A 38 -23.48 -8.85 6.09
CA GLU A 38 -22.77 -9.36 7.26
C GLU A 38 -21.34 -8.80 7.21
N TRP A 39 -21.25 -7.52 7.56
CA TRP A 39 -20.01 -6.79 7.70
C TRP A 39 -19.23 -7.43 8.84
N ARG A 40 -18.33 -8.36 8.53
CA ARG A 40 -17.17 -8.56 9.40
C ARG A 40 -16.18 -7.47 9.00
N PRO A 41 -15.99 -6.43 9.82
CA PRO A 41 -15.05 -5.38 9.48
C PRO A 41 -13.66 -6.02 9.31
N MET A 42 -13.00 -5.70 8.20
CA MET A 42 -11.55 -5.84 8.05
C MET A 42 -10.81 -4.90 9.01
N ILE A 43 -11.53 -3.93 9.55
CA ILE A 43 -11.05 -2.98 10.54
C ILE A 43 -10.64 -3.76 11.81
N HIS A 44 -9.40 -3.54 12.24
CA HIS A 44 -8.73 -4.15 13.39
C HIS A 44 -8.48 -5.66 13.32
N ARG A 45 -8.46 -6.26 12.12
CA ARG A 45 -8.15 -7.68 11.99
C ARG A 45 -6.72 -7.94 11.51
N PHE A 46 -5.95 -8.64 12.33
CA PHE A 46 -4.63 -9.16 11.95
C PHE A 46 -4.75 -10.43 11.09
N PRO A 47 -3.74 -10.76 10.25
CA PRO A 47 -3.73 -12.00 9.45
C PRO A 47 -4.05 -13.26 10.26
N GLU A 48 -3.63 -13.33 11.51
CA GLU A 48 -3.86 -14.43 12.45
C GLU A 48 -5.36 -14.61 12.78
N GLU A 49 -6.10 -13.50 12.85
CA GLU A 49 -7.54 -13.52 13.12
C GLU A 49 -8.36 -13.98 11.91
N LEU A 50 -7.81 -13.84 10.70
CA LEU A 50 -8.34 -14.46 9.49
C LEU A 50 -7.87 -15.93 9.33
N GLY A 51 -6.96 -16.38 10.18
CA GLY A 51 -6.37 -17.72 10.12
C GLY A 51 -5.35 -17.88 9.00
N ALA A 52 -4.72 -16.78 8.55
CA ALA A 52 -3.63 -16.82 7.58
C ALA A 52 -2.46 -17.66 8.12
N ASP A 53 -2.10 -17.45 9.40
CA ASP A 53 -1.12 -18.23 10.17
C ASP A 53 -1.40 -19.74 10.24
N LYS A 54 -2.64 -20.17 9.94
CA LYS A 54 -3.08 -21.58 9.94
C LYS A 54 -2.98 -22.22 8.55
N VAL A 55 -2.23 -21.63 7.62
CA VAL A 55 -1.94 -22.31 6.35
C VAL A 55 -1.14 -23.57 6.65
N ASP A 56 -1.62 -24.73 6.20
CA ASP A 56 -0.95 -26.01 6.38
C ASP A 56 -0.21 -26.34 5.08
N TYR A 57 0.96 -25.74 4.93
CA TYR A 57 1.83 -25.92 3.77
C TYR A 57 3.30 -25.95 4.24
N PRO A 58 3.86 -27.13 4.51
CA PRO A 58 5.22 -27.27 5.04
C PRO A 58 6.31 -26.77 4.08
N ASP A 59 5.98 -26.64 2.79
CA ASP A 59 6.90 -26.18 1.74
C ASP A 59 6.93 -24.64 1.58
N LEU A 60 5.90 -23.91 2.03
CA LEU A 60 5.77 -22.45 1.88
C LEU A 60 6.80 -21.68 2.76
N TYR A 61 7.21 -22.26 3.89
CA TYR A 61 7.98 -21.53 4.91
C TYR A 61 9.48 -21.87 4.97
N THR A 62 9.90 -23.00 4.40
CA THR A 62 11.24 -23.57 4.65
C THR A 62 12.35 -22.97 3.79
N LYS A 63 12.02 -22.12 2.82
CA LYS A 63 13.00 -21.48 1.96
C LYS A 63 12.62 -20.02 1.89
N GLY A 64 13.31 -19.17 2.67
CA GLY A 64 13.13 -17.71 2.69
C GLY A 64 13.33 -17.09 1.32
N LYS A 65 12.33 -17.24 0.47
CA LYS A 65 12.44 -17.05 -0.97
C LYS A 65 11.67 -15.80 -1.46
N TYR A 66 11.01 -15.05 -0.57
CA TYR A 66 9.93 -14.15 -1.02
C TYR A 66 10.08 -12.71 -0.65
N GLY A 67 10.71 -12.01 -1.57
CA GLY A 67 10.52 -10.60 -1.83
C GLY A 67 11.65 -10.08 -2.69
N GLY A 68 11.32 -9.07 -3.48
CA GLY A 68 12.22 -8.45 -4.44
C GLY A 68 11.92 -8.88 -5.87
N GLU A 69 11.34 -7.96 -6.62
CA GLU A 69 11.96 -7.51 -7.87
C GLU A 69 12.15 -5.99 -7.81
N GLY A 70 12.36 -5.46 -6.59
CA GLY A 70 12.16 -4.07 -6.14
C GLY A 70 13.00 -3.00 -6.80
N PHE A 71 12.61 -2.55 -7.99
CA PHE A 71 13.01 -1.27 -8.57
C PHE A 71 12.42 -0.05 -7.81
N GLN A 72 12.21 -0.17 -6.50
CA GLN A 72 11.86 0.94 -5.61
C GLN A 72 13.16 1.53 -5.05
N TYR A 73 13.27 2.85 -5.06
CA TYR A 73 14.50 3.53 -4.68
C TYR A 73 14.45 3.83 -3.18
N ILE A 74 15.36 3.23 -2.40
CA ILE A 74 15.50 3.54 -0.98
C ILE A 74 16.11 4.93 -0.84
N HIS A 75 15.41 5.83 -0.17
CA HIS A 75 15.94 7.17 0.04
C HIS A 75 16.53 7.34 1.43
N GLY A 76 16.12 6.57 2.43
CA GLY A 76 16.75 6.63 3.75
C GLY A 76 16.41 5.42 4.59
N ALA A 77 17.26 5.09 5.55
CA ALA A 77 17.04 3.98 6.46
C ALA A 77 17.83 4.17 7.75
N ALA A 78 17.35 3.56 8.85
CA ALA A 78 17.96 3.61 10.16
C ALA A 78 17.83 2.27 10.87
N VAL A 79 18.80 1.93 11.72
CA VAL A 79 18.86 0.68 12.49
C VAL A 79 19.05 1.01 13.98
N HIS A 80 18.29 0.33 14.83
CA HIS A 80 18.41 0.39 16.28
C HIS A 80 19.10 -0.87 16.84
N ALA A 81 19.63 -0.78 18.07
CA ALA A 81 20.39 -1.84 18.72
C ALA A 81 19.59 -3.10 19.10
N ASP A 82 18.26 -3.01 19.11
CA ASP A 82 17.36 -4.14 19.31
C ASP A 82 17.06 -4.90 18.00
N GLY A 83 17.64 -4.48 16.87
CA GLY A 83 17.39 -5.05 15.56
C GLY A 83 16.22 -4.40 14.81
N THR A 84 15.58 -3.36 15.36
CA THR A 84 14.56 -2.60 14.62
C THR A 84 15.19 -1.84 13.46
N VAL A 85 14.57 -1.91 12.29
CA VAL A 85 14.97 -1.21 11.07
C VAL A 85 13.80 -0.41 10.54
N LEU A 86 14.01 0.87 10.23
CA LEU A 86 13.07 1.73 9.52
C LEU A 86 13.67 2.08 8.17
N MET A 87 12.88 2.06 7.10
CA MET A 87 13.29 2.59 5.80
C MET A 87 12.19 3.40 5.12
N GLY A 88 12.61 4.34 4.29
CA GLY A 88 11.78 5.17 3.43
C GLY A 88 12.11 4.96 1.96
N GLN A 89 11.08 5.05 1.11
CA GLN A 89 11.15 4.76 -0.32
C GLN A 89 10.72 5.96 -1.17
N ASP A 90 11.04 5.98 -2.46
CA ASP A 90 10.72 7.09 -3.36
C ASP A 90 9.23 7.21 -3.69
N MET A 91 8.57 6.10 -4.02
CA MET A 91 7.11 6.03 -4.24
C MET A 91 6.38 5.45 -3.02
N GLY A 92 7.13 4.75 -2.16
CA GLY A 92 6.66 4.14 -0.94
C GLY A 92 6.60 5.10 0.26
N SER A 93 5.97 4.66 1.36
CA SER A 93 5.98 5.36 2.64
C SER A 93 7.17 4.93 3.52
N ALA A 94 6.88 4.16 4.55
CA ALA A 94 7.80 3.56 5.48
C ALA A 94 7.69 2.03 5.38
N ARG A 95 8.78 1.33 5.68
CA ARG A 95 8.75 -0.11 5.99
C ARG A 95 9.55 -0.33 7.26
N VAL A 96 9.08 -1.28 8.07
CA VAL A 96 9.70 -1.60 9.35
C VAL A 96 10.03 -3.08 9.39
N SER A 97 11.15 -3.41 10.02
CA SER A 97 11.52 -4.75 10.46
C SER A 97 11.85 -4.68 11.94
N THR A 98 11.44 -5.68 12.71
CA THR A 98 11.74 -5.80 14.16
C THR A 98 12.71 -6.94 14.46
N ASP A 99 13.21 -7.62 13.43
CA ASP A 99 14.05 -8.81 13.52
C ASP A 99 15.34 -8.70 12.70
N PHE A 100 15.81 -7.47 12.53
CA PHE A 100 17.00 -7.09 11.77
C PHE A 100 16.97 -7.57 10.32
N GLY A 101 15.87 -7.24 9.64
CA GLY A 101 15.66 -7.43 8.22
C GLY A 101 15.27 -8.84 7.82
N LYS A 102 15.04 -9.78 8.75
CA LYS A 102 14.60 -11.14 8.37
C LYS A 102 13.19 -11.11 7.79
N THR A 103 12.30 -10.29 8.36
CA THR A 103 10.96 -10.01 7.85
C THR A 103 10.66 -8.50 7.85
N TRP A 104 9.83 -8.07 6.90
CA TRP A 104 9.41 -6.68 6.74
C TRP A 104 7.89 -6.53 6.79
N TYR A 105 7.40 -5.42 7.31
CA TYR A 105 5.99 -5.06 7.23
C TYR A 105 5.80 -3.59 6.80
N THR A 106 4.62 -3.30 6.23
CA THR A 106 4.18 -1.92 6.01
C THR A 106 3.42 -1.48 7.25
N PRO A 107 3.84 -0.44 7.96
CA PRO A 107 3.05 0.10 9.05
C PRO A 107 1.68 0.64 8.57
N PRO A 108 0.64 0.62 9.42
CA PRO A 108 -0.55 1.43 9.21
C PRO A 108 -0.17 2.91 9.00
N ASN A 109 -0.95 3.62 8.20
CA ASN A 109 -0.69 5.04 7.96
C ASN A 109 -1.80 5.96 8.44
N GLU A 110 -2.85 5.44 9.09
CA GLU A 110 -3.97 6.23 9.62
C GLU A 110 -4.65 7.16 8.61
N GLY A 111 -4.47 6.89 7.31
CA GLY A 111 -4.98 7.75 6.24
C GLY A 111 -4.06 8.92 5.90
N ASN A 112 -2.90 9.02 6.56
CA ASN A 112 -1.83 9.94 6.21
C ASN A 112 -1.29 9.61 4.82
N MET A 113 -1.12 10.64 4.00
CA MET A 113 -0.42 10.51 2.72
C MET A 113 1.08 10.50 2.95
N LEU A 114 1.56 9.33 3.35
CA LEU A 114 2.98 9.06 3.46
C LEU A 114 3.49 8.71 2.05
N ILE A 115 4.00 9.70 1.32
CA ILE A 115 4.63 9.52 0.00
C ILE A 115 6.08 9.99 0.08
N GLY A 116 7.00 9.21 -0.50
CA GLY A 116 8.39 9.63 -0.64
C GLY A 116 9.09 9.71 0.72
N GLY A 117 9.23 8.58 1.41
CA GLY A 117 10.05 8.48 2.62
C GLY A 117 11.52 8.76 2.31
N ASN A 118 12.01 9.95 2.63
CA ASN A 118 13.30 10.43 2.16
C ASN A 118 14.47 10.20 3.11
N SER A 119 14.28 10.41 4.40
CA SER A 119 15.33 10.20 5.40
C SER A 119 14.66 9.66 6.65
N CYS A 120 15.34 8.77 7.36
CA CYS A 120 14.79 8.03 8.49
C CYS A 120 15.72 8.15 9.69
N ALA A 121 15.16 8.12 10.89
CA ALA A 121 15.93 7.98 12.12
C ALA A 121 15.14 7.19 13.16
N ILE A 122 15.83 6.52 14.06
CA ILE A 122 15.26 5.86 15.24
C ILE A 122 15.99 6.42 16.45
N ASP A 123 15.28 6.74 17.54
CA ASP A 123 15.92 7.23 18.76
C ASP A 123 16.80 6.13 19.36
N PRO A 124 18.10 6.40 19.63
CA PRO A 124 19.00 5.41 20.22
C PRO A 124 18.59 4.89 21.60
N ALA A 125 17.73 5.60 22.33
CA ALA A 125 17.25 5.18 23.65
C ALA A 125 15.95 4.37 23.59
N ASP A 126 15.13 4.54 22.54
CA ASP A 126 13.87 3.84 22.39
C ASP A 126 13.48 3.66 20.92
N SER A 127 13.56 2.41 20.46
CA SER A 127 13.13 1.99 19.13
C SER A 127 11.66 2.28 18.77
N ASN A 128 10.79 2.55 19.76
CA ASN A 128 9.43 3.01 19.49
C ASN A 128 9.39 4.41 18.88
N VAL A 129 10.38 5.25 19.22
CA VAL A 129 10.46 6.63 18.76
C VAL A 129 11.26 6.69 17.46
N MET A 130 10.58 7.03 16.37
CA MET A 130 11.18 7.08 15.05
C MET A 130 10.70 8.26 14.23
N PHE A 131 11.52 8.68 13.27
CA PHE A 131 11.29 9.82 12.41
C PHE A 131 11.41 9.42 10.94
N ILE A 132 10.52 9.96 10.11
CA ILE A 132 10.64 9.89 8.66
C ILE A 132 10.32 11.25 8.05
N ALA A 133 11.19 11.71 7.15
CA ALA A 133 10.95 12.92 6.36
C ALA A 133 10.23 12.53 5.05
N MET A 134 9.14 13.21 4.71
CA MET A 134 8.26 12.85 3.59
C MET A 134 8.05 13.99 2.61
N SER A 135 7.85 13.65 1.33
CA SER A 135 7.66 14.60 0.22
C SER A 135 6.73 14.05 -0.84
N ALA A 136 5.73 14.83 -1.21
CA ALA A 136 4.66 14.46 -2.13
C ALA A 136 4.85 15.01 -3.56
N ASN A 137 5.99 15.65 -3.84
CA ASN A 137 6.20 16.46 -5.04
C ASN A 137 6.03 15.76 -6.41
N SER A 138 6.17 14.43 -6.53
CA SER A 138 5.88 13.73 -7.79
C SER A 138 4.43 13.93 -8.28
N PHE A 139 3.55 14.47 -7.41
CA PHE A 139 2.12 14.67 -7.68
C PHE A 139 1.60 16.07 -7.37
N ILE A 140 2.42 16.97 -6.80
CA ILE A 140 1.98 18.33 -6.43
C ILE A 140 1.44 19.10 -7.65
N GLY A 141 1.99 18.87 -8.84
CA GLY A 141 1.49 19.49 -10.07
C GLY A 141 0.05 19.09 -10.42
N ALA A 142 -0.35 17.86 -10.08
CA ALA A 142 -1.72 17.36 -10.25
C ALA A 142 -2.59 17.67 -9.02
N PHE A 143 -1.99 17.72 -7.83
CA PHE A 143 -2.66 17.82 -6.53
C PHE A 143 -1.92 18.82 -5.61
N PRO A 144 -2.12 20.14 -5.78
CA PRO A 144 -1.38 21.16 -5.02
C PRO A 144 -1.54 21.08 -3.50
N GLN A 145 -2.66 20.55 -3.02
CA GLN A 145 -2.98 20.35 -1.60
C GLN A 145 -2.01 19.39 -0.88
N LEU A 146 -1.28 18.56 -1.61
CA LEU A 146 -0.32 17.62 -1.03
C LEU A 146 0.83 18.30 -0.28
N LYS A 147 1.12 19.57 -0.59
CA LYS A 147 2.10 20.41 0.13
C LYS A 147 1.86 20.50 1.64
N ASN A 148 0.60 20.36 2.08
CA ASN A 148 0.24 20.43 3.49
C ASN A 148 0.64 19.16 4.27
N TYR A 149 1.14 18.13 3.59
CA TYR A 149 1.53 16.85 4.18
C TYR A 149 3.03 16.54 4.03
N GLU A 150 3.80 17.46 3.43
CA GLU A 150 5.27 17.35 3.37
C GLU A 150 5.88 17.79 4.69
N GLY A 151 6.86 17.02 5.21
CA GLY A 151 7.34 17.28 6.55
C GLY A 151 8.11 16.16 7.23
N ILE A 152 8.41 16.37 8.51
CA ILE A 152 8.90 15.34 9.44
C ILE A 152 7.70 14.72 10.13
N TYR A 153 7.60 13.40 10.04
CA TYR A 153 6.67 12.59 10.80
C TYR A 153 7.41 11.89 11.94
N ARG A 154 6.75 11.78 13.09
CA ARG A 154 7.23 11.10 14.29
C ARG A 154 6.25 10.00 14.67
N SER A 155 6.77 8.83 15.03
CA SER A 155 6.04 7.74 15.67
C SER A 155 6.59 7.50 17.08
N THR A 156 5.75 6.94 17.96
CA THR A 156 6.10 6.48 19.32
C THR A 156 5.69 5.03 19.58
N ASP A 157 5.48 4.26 18.51
CA ASP A 157 4.89 2.93 18.55
C ASP A 157 5.45 2.04 17.42
N LYS A 158 6.71 2.22 17.03
CA LYS A 158 7.37 1.47 15.94
C LYS A 158 6.66 1.61 14.59
N GLY A 159 6.18 2.81 14.32
CA GLY A 159 5.58 3.20 13.07
C GLY A 159 4.10 2.85 12.95
N GLN A 160 3.44 2.31 13.98
CA GLN A 160 2.01 1.98 13.91
C GLN A 160 1.14 3.23 13.72
N SER A 161 1.56 4.36 14.28
CA SER A 161 0.96 5.68 14.03
C SER A 161 2.04 6.74 13.76
N TRP A 162 1.67 7.76 12.98
CA TRP A 162 2.58 8.84 12.58
C TRP A 162 1.94 10.21 12.79
N THR A 163 2.67 11.10 13.46
CA THR A 163 2.29 12.51 13.67
C THR A 163 3.19 13.43 12.87
N LEU A 164 2.62 14.31 12.04
CA LEU A 164 3.35 15.38 11.37
C LEU A 164 3.81 16.42 12.43
N VAL A 165 5.10 16.40 12.78
CA VAL A 165 5.70 17.28 13.81
C VAL A 165 6.36 18.53 13.22
N GLN A 166 6.61 18.55 11.91
CA GLN A 166 7.09 19.73 11.20
C GLN A 166 6.62 19.69 9.76
N ASN A 167 5.83 20.68 9.34
CA ASN A 167 5.45 20.84 7.93
C ASN A 167 6.50 21.67 7.16
N PHE A 168 6.78 21.31 5.92
CA PHE A 168 7.76 21.96 5.06
C PHE A 168 7.16 22.63 3.81
N SER A 169 5.94 23.17 3.87
CA SER A 169 5.14 23.68 2.72
C SER A 169 5.83 24.66 1.73
N GLN A 170 7.06 25.07 1.99
CA GLN A 170 7.90 25.95 1.17
C GLN A 170 9.22 25.31 0.69
N ILE A 171 9.57 24.10 1.13
CA ILE A 171 10.81 23.41 0.75
C ILE A 171 10.48 22.42 -0.35
N THR A 172 10.82 22.81 -1.57
CA THR A 172 10.61 22.00 -2.76
C THR A 172 11.66 20.90 -2.84
N TYR A 173 11.17 19.66 -3.00
CA TYR A 173 11.81 18.58 -3.76
C TYR A 173 12.87 17.75 -3.04
N THR A 174 12.46 16.54 -2.67
CA THR A 174 13.36 15.47 -2.26
C THR A 174 13.19 14.19 -3.10
N SER A 175 12.10 14.06 -3.88
CA SER A 175 11.75 12.81 -4.60
C SER A 175 12.34 12.65 -6.02
N GLY A 176 12.73 13.72 -6.72
CA GLY A 176 13.24 13.58 -8.10
C GLY A 176 14.66 13.04 -8.21
N PHE A 177 15.36 12.90 -7.08
CA PHE A 177 16.69 12.35 -7.03
C PHE A 177 16.75 11.07 -6.21
N ARG A 178 17.07 10.00 -6.92
CA ARG A 178 17.20 8.63 -6.44
C ARG A 178 18.59 8.39 -5.85
N TYR A 179 18.82 8.98 -4.67
CA TYR A 179 20.00 8.71 -3.85
C TYR A 179 19.62 8.58 -2.38
N PHE A 180 20.49 7.90 -1.62
CA PHE A 180 20.34 7.66 -0.18
C PHE A 180 20.67 8.92 0.63
N LYS A 181 19.84 9.21 1.64
CA LYS A 181 19.82 10.44 2.44
C LYS A 181 19.75 10.10 3.93
N ASP A 182 20.76 10.55 4.65
CA ASP A 182 20.86 10.41 6.11
C ASP A 182 20.92 11.78 6.78
N ASN A 183 19.83 12.54 6.67
CA ASN A 183 19.80 13.97 6.99
C ASN A 183 19.36 14.27 8.43
N PHE A 184 19.11 13.24 9.25
CA PHE A 184 18.82 13.38 10.66
C PHE A 184 20.11 13.20 11.47
N ALA A 185 20.27 13.99 12.52
CA ALA A 185 21.32 13.77 13.52
C ALA A 185 20.76 14.01 14.92
N CYS A 186 21.39 13.44 15.94
CA CYS A 186 20.94 13.64 17.31
C CYS A 186 22.10 13.70 18.32
N TYR A 187 21.91 14.50 19.38
CA TYR A 187 22.82 14.61 20.50
C TYR A 187 22.10 14.30 21.84
N PRO A 188 22.69 13.48 22.73
CA PRO A 188 23.91 12.70 22.50
C PRO A 188 23.69 11.62 21.42
N VAL A 189 24.76 11.09 20.82
CA VAL A 189 24.66 10.02 19.80
C VAL A 189 24.37 8.65 20.43
N THR A 190 24.77 8.46 21.68
CA THR A 190 24.54 7.26 22.49
C THR A 190 24.04 7.66 23.88
N GLY A 191 23.24 6.78 24.51
CA GLY A 191 22.59 7.10 25.80
C GLY A 191 21.61 8.27 25.68
N GLY A 192 21.33 8.96 26.79
CA GLY A 192 20.35 10.04 26.86
C GLY A 192 18.91 9.54 27.00
N SER A 193 17.97 10.48 27.07
CA SER A 193 16.53 10.18 27.13
C SER A 193 15.83 10.77 25.90
N VAL A 194 14.73 10.14 25.47
CA VAL A 194 13.91 10.59 24.35
C VAL A 194 13.56 12.08 24.50
N ASP A 195 13.08 12.50 25.66
CA ASP A 195 12.53 13.85 25.87
C ASP A 195 13.58 14.96 25.84
N THR A 196 14.82 14.64 26.22
CA THR A 196 15.91 15.62 26.30
C THR A 196 16.83 15.60 25.09
N ARG A 197 16.71 14.59 24.21
CA ARG A 197 17.60 14.44 23.05
C ARG A 197 17.41 15.60 22.08
N VAL A 198 18.51 16.18 21.64
CA VAL A 198 18.51 17.26 20.66
C VAL A 198 18.60 16.66 19.27
N TRP A 199 17.51 16.74 18.53
CA TRP A 199 17.40 16.31 17.14
C TRP A 199 17.72 17.46 16.18
N ARG A 200 18.37 17.12 15.06
CA ARG A 200 18.74 18.03 13.97
C ARG A 200 18.29 17.45 12.65
N PHE A 201 17.96 18.32 11.71
CA PHE A 201 17.56 17.92 10.37
C PHE A 201 18.00 18.94 9.33
N ALA A 202 18.61 18.47 8.24
CA ALA A 202 19.00 19.28 7.10
C ALA A 202 18.17 18.93 5.87
N THR A 203 17.48 19.91 5.28
CA THR A 203 16.66 19.63 4.08
C THR A 203 17.50 19.68 2.81
N SER A 204 17.30 18.73 1.89
CA SER A 204 17.84 18.77 0.52
C SER A 204 16.86 19.45 -0.45
N GLU A 205 17.30 20.38 -1.31
CA GLU A 205 16.40 21.08 -2.27
C GLU A 205 16.51 20.60 -3.72
N GLN A 206 15.43 20.84 -4.48
CA GLN A 206 15.46 21.44 -5.82
C GLN A 206 14.14 22.18 -6.20
N GLY A 207 14.20 23.40 -6.71
CA GLY A 207 13.04 24.04 -7.36
C GLY A 207 12.42 25.25 -6.65
N GLY A 208 13.27 26.21 -6.25
CA GLY A 208 12.87 27.62 -6.17
C GLY A 208 12.88 28.31 -4.80
N GLY A 209 13.26 27.63 -3.71
CA GLY A 209 13.44 28.25 -2.39
C GLY A 209 14.59 27.62 -1.59
N PRO A 210 15.16 28.33 -0.59
CA PRO A 210 16.27 27.85 0.21
C PRO A 210 15.87 26.65 1.08
N GLY A 211 16.76 25.67 1.20
CA GLY A 211 16.69 24.59 2.18
C GLY A 211 16.93 25.17 3.57
N ALA A 212 16.82 24.36 4.60
CA ALA A 212 16.97 24.83 5.96
C ALA A 212 17.57 23.77 6.88
N PHE A 213 18.23 24.27 7.93
CA PHE A 213 18.67 23.47 9.06
C PHE A 213 17.70 23.68 10.22
N PHE A 214 17.21 22.59 10.80
CA PHE A 214 16.26 22.60 11.90
C PHE A 214 16.84 21.93 13.14
N THR A 215 16.36 22.36 14.29
CA THR A 215 16.60 21.73 15.59
C THR A 215 15.30 21.44 16.31
N SER A 216 15.28 20.39 17.13
CA SER A 216 14.17 20.04 18.01
C SER A 216 14.68 19.37 19.28
N THR A 217 14.06 19.62 20.43
CA THR A 217 14.26 18.82 21.64
C THR A 217 13.17 17.76 21.69
N GLY A 218 13.53 16.49 21.86
CA GLY A 218 12.62 15.34 21.81
C GLY A 218 11.95 15.06 20.47
N GLY A 219 12.27 15.86 19.44
CA GLY A 219 11.71 15.69 18.09
C GLY A 219 10.25 16.12 17.96
N VAL A 220 9.68 16.81 18.96
CA VAL A 220 8.24 17.19 18.99
C VAL A 220 7.95 18.54 18.34
N LYS A 221 8.88 19.50 18.43
CA LYS A 221 8.72 20.84 17.85
C LYS A 221 10.01 21.31 17.23
N TRP A 222 10.00 21.51 15.92
CA TRP A 222 11.18 21.88 15.16
C TRP A 222 11.27 23.40 14.96
N THR A 223 12.48 23.93 15.06
CA THR A 223 12.80 25.35 14.89
C THR A 223 13.85 25.49 13.80
N LYS A 224 13.59 26.34 12.80
CA LYS A 224 14.57 26.68 11.78
C LYS A 224 15.70 27.52 12.41
N VAL A 225 16.95 27.12 12.17
CA VAL A 225 18.15 27.81 12.66
C VAL A 225 18.76 28.68 11.57
N THR A 226 18.95 28.12 10.38
CA THR A 226 19.56 28.82 9.24
C THR A 226 19.02 28.30 7.91
N ASP A 227 19.18 29.09 6.86
CA ASP A 227 18.90 28.70 5.48
C ASP A 227 20.13 28.02 4.87
N LEU A 228 19.90 26.99 4.06
CA LEU A 228 20.91 26.17 3.39
C LEU A 228 20.78 26.29 1.87
N ASP A 229 21.27 27.39 1.30
CA ASP A 229 21.21 27.68 -0.13
C ASP A 229 21.87 26.58 -1.00
N PHE A 230 21.10 25.99 -1.93
CA PHE A 230 21.58 25.03 -2.92
C PHE A 230 22.81 25.52 -3.69
N ALA A 231 22.86 26.81 -4.04
CA ALA A 231 23.98 27.39 -4.77
C ALA A 231 25.29 27.36 -3.94
N VAL A 232 25.20 27.37 -2.62
CA VAL A 232 26.36 27.29 -1.71
C VAL A 232 26.72 25.84 -1.41
N TYR A 233 25.74 25.04 -1.00
CA TYR A 233 26.00 23.72 -0.42
C TYR A 233 25.85 22.56 -1.42
N GLY A 234 25.07 22.73 -2.49
CA GLY A 234 24.68 21.65 -3.40
C GLY A 234 23.72 20.65 -2.74
N ARG A 235 23.63 19.43 -3.30
CA ARG A 235 22.85 18.33 -2.72
C ARG A 235 23.42 17.92 -1.36
N LYS A 236 22.55 17.69 -0.37
CA LYS A 236 22.90 17.22 0.98
C LYS A 236 22.62 15.72 1.06
N PHE A 237 23.60 14.95 1.49
CA PHE A 237 23.56 13.49 1.53
C PHE A 237 23.47 12.94 2.94
N ALA A 238 24.23 13.49 3.88
CA ALA A 238 24.23 13.06 5.26
C ALA A 238 24.51 14.23 6.23
N LEU A 239 23.98 14.12 7.44
CA LEU A 239 24.23 15.03 8.56
C LEU A 239 24.69 14.21 9.76
N GLU A 240 25.90 14.47 10.26
CA GLU A 240 26.51 13.71 11.35
C GLU A 240 26.76 14.58 12.57
N GLN A 241 26.35 14.10 13.75
CA GLN A 241 26.58 14.77 15.03
C GLN A 241 27.93 14.35 15.61
N HIS A 242 28.72 15.30 16.12
CA HIS A 242 29.90 14.97 16.90
C HIS A 242 29.51 14.30 18.24
N PRO A 243 30.15 13.19 18.64
CA PRO A 243 29.67 12.35 19.74
C PRO A 243 29.66 13.06 21.10
N THR A 244 30.57 14.00 21.32
CA THR A 244 30.75 14.67 22.62
C THR A 244 30.49 16.18 22.60
N GLU A 245 30.30 16.79 21.42
CA GLU A 245 30.18 18.25 21.28
C GLU A 245 28.81 18.60 20.66
N VAL A 246 27.89 19.11 21.47
CA VAL A 246 26.48 19.35 21.08
C VAL A 246 26.29 20.31 19.90
N ASP A 247 27.19 21.29 19.75
CA ASP A 247 27.12 22.33 18.72
C ASP A 247 28.00 22.02 17.50
N THR A 248 28.73 20.90 17.52
CA THR A 248 29.59 20.47 16.41
C THR A 248 28.90 19.41 15.55
N LEU A 249 28.67 19.73 14.27
CA LEU A 249 28.11 18.81 13.29
C LEU A 249 28.86 18.88 11.96
N TYR A 250 28.67 17.85 11.15
CA TYR A 250 29.22 17.74 9.82
C TYR A 250 28.10 17.47 8.81
N MET A 251 28.16 18.13 7.66
CA MET A 251 27.18 17.96 6.58
C MET A 251 27.92 17.52 5.30
N CYS A 252 27.56 16.34 4.83
CA CYS A 252 28.09 15.72 3.61
C CYS A 252 27.31 16.25 2.40
N THR A 253 28.00 16.89 1.46
CA THR A 253 27.34 17.48 0.28
C THR A 253 28.06 17.21 -1.03
N GLU A 254 27.38 17.51 -2.13
CA GLU A 254 27.95 17.49 -3.47
C GLU A 254 29.16 18.40 -3.62
N LYS A 255 29.23 19.45 -2.80
CA LYS A 255 30.31 20.45 -2.83
C LYS A 255 31.37 20.24 -1.75
N GLY A 256 31.31 19.12 -1.02
CA GLY A 256 32.33 18.71 -0.04
C GLY A 256 31.79 18.49 1.36
N LEU A 257 32.70 18.40 2.32
CA LEU A 257 32.37 18.25 3.74
C LEU A 257 32.30 19.63 4.41
N TRP A 258 31.16 19.92 5.02
CA TRP A 258 30.94 21.15 5.80
C TRP A 258 30.93 20.83 7.28
N LYS A 259 31.41 21.76 8.10
CA LYS A 259 31.45 21.69 9.56
C LYS A 259 30.80 22.93 10.16
N THR A 260 30.02 22.74 11.22
CA THR A 260 29.56 23.80 12.13
C THR A 260 30.11 23.53 13.53
N THR A 261 30.27 24.58 14.33
CA THR A 261 30.60 24.52 15.77
C THR A 261 29.71 25.45 16.59
N ASP A 262 28.62 25.94 16.00
CA ASP A 262 27.68 26.89 16.61
C ASP A 262 26.22 26.42 16.52
N GLY A 263 26.03 25.10 16.40
CA GLY A 263 24.72 24.45 16.33
C GLY A 263 24.04 24.64 14.97
N GLY A 264 24.82 24.80 13.90
CA GLY A 264 24.32 24.91 12.53
C GLY A 264 23.94 26.32 12.08
N LYS A 265 24.36 27.38 12.81
CA LYS A 265 24.13 28.78 12.39
C LYS A 265 25.07 29.16 11.26
N THR A 266 26.33 28.75 11.34
CA THR A 266 27.35 28.95 10.30
C THR A 266 28.05 27.64 9.95
N TRP A 267 28.52 27.54 8.69
CA TRP A 267 29.13 26.34 8.13
C TRP A 267 30.41 26.70 7.37
N ALA A 268 31.48 25.92 7.57
CA ALA A 268 32.77 26.07 6.92
C ALA A 268 33.26 24.75 6.31
N GLN A 269 34.21 24.82 5.36
CA GLN A 269 34.83 23.62 4.75
C GLN A 269 36.30 23.49 5.16
N PRO A 270 36.61 23.15 6.44
CA PRO A 270 37.98 23.15 6.93
C PRO A 270 38.90 22.15 6.22
N PHE A 271 38.34 21.08 5.64
CA PHE A 271 39.11 19.97 5.07
C PHE A 271 39.24 20.00 3.54
N LYS A 272 38.75 21.05 2.89
CA LYS A 272 38.69 21.14 1.41
C LYS A 272 40.03 20.97 0.71
N ALA A 273 41.13 21.37 1.35
CA ALA A 273 42.47 21.22 0.80
C ALA A 273 42.96 19.76 0.76
N GLN A 274 42.39 18.88 1.59
CA GLN A 274 42.81 17.48 1.73
C GLN A 274 41.82 16.51 1.07
N ILE A 275 40.52 16.78 1.20
CA ILE A 275 39.45 16.00 0.58
C ILE A 275 38.64 16.88 -0.39
N ASP A 276 38.87 16.67 -1.69
CA ASP A 276 38.29 17.46 -2.78
C ASP A 276 37.37 16.57 -3.64
N GLY A 277 36.06 16.71 -3.45
CA GLY A 277 35.05 15.96 -4.19
C GLY A 277 33.67 16.01 -3.52
N SER A 278 32.72 15.26 -4.08
CA SER A 278 31.40 15.09 -3.49
C SER A 278 31.50 14.13 -2.31
N VAL A 279 31.23 14.60 -1.10
CA VAL A 279 31.28 13.78 0.11
C VAL A 279 29.89 13.21 0.35
N ARG A 280 29.75 11.89 0.29
CA ARG A 280 28.42 11.23 0.29
C ARG A 280 27.97 10.75 1.66
N ALA A 281 28.90 10.29 2.48
CA ALA A 281 28.65 9.75 3.80
C ALA A 281 29.90 9.97 4.66
N LEU A 282 29.68 10.11 5.96
CA LEU A 282 30.68 10.28 6.99
C LEU A 282 30.27 9.37 8.14
N TRP A 283 31.25 8.71 8.75
CA TRP A 283 31.08 8.04 10.03
C TRP A 283 32.08 8.64 11.01
N ILE A 284 31.63 8.89 12.24
CA ILE A 284 32.44 9.39 13.35
C ILE A 284 32.40 8.33 14.44
N ASP A 285 33.55 7.95 15.03
CA ASP A 285 33.56 6.95 16.09
C ASP A 285 32.74 7.47 17.29
N PRO A 286 31.68 6.75 17.72
CA PRO A 286 30.88 7.16 18.88
C PRO A 286 31.68 7.30 20.18
N GLU A 287 32.85 6.66 20.25
CA GLU A 287 33.74 6.68 21.42
C GLU A 287 34.92 7.67 21.26
N ASP A 288 35.24 8.11 20.04
CA ASP A 288 36.33 9.05 19.75
C ASP A 288 36.00 9.92 18.53
N GLY A 289 35.55 11.16 18.79
CA GLY A 289 35.21 12.12 17.74
C GLY A 289 36.36 12.55 16.82
N LYS A 290 37.60 12.14 17.10
CA LYS A 290 38.77 12.36 16.22
C LYS A 290 38.92 11.28 15.15
N HIS A 291 38.35 10.10 15.37
CA HIS A 291 38.36 9.02 14.38
C HIS A 291 37.15 9.18 13.45
N MET A 292 37.42 9.48 12.18
CA MET A 292 36.38 9.70 11.18
C MET A 292 36.73 9.01 9.86
N ILE A 293 35.70 8.53 9.17
CA ILE A 293 35.80 7.88 7.87
C ILE A 293 34.80 8.52 6.91
N VAL A 294 35.24 8.91 5.71
CA VAL A 294 34.39 9.56 4.71
C VAL A 294 34.47 8.87 3.35
N SER A 295 33.36 8.84 2.63
CA SER A 295 33.32 8.49 1.21
C SER A 295 33.35 9.74 0.34
N VAL A 296 34.33 9.81 -0.57
CA VAL A 296 34.49 10.90 -1.53
C VAL A 296 34.30 10.36 -2.95
N THR A 297 33.27 10.85 -3.63
CA THR A 297 33.03 10.61 -5.06
C THR A 297 33.78 11.66 -5.89
N ASN A 298 34.62 11.21 -6.82
CA ASN A 298 35.29 12.08 -7.79
C ASN A 298 35.59 11.31 -9.08
N ASN A 299 35.56 12.01 -10.23
CA ASN A 299 35.95 11.43 -11.52
C ASN A 299 37.48 11.23 -11.59
N ASP A 300 38.27 12.01 -10.84
CA ASP A 300 39.70 11.77 -10.66
C ASP A 300 39.93 10.65 -9.65
N ALA A 301 40.53 9.55 -10.12
CA ALA A 301 40.84 8.38 -9.31
C ALA A 301 41.77 8.69 -8.12
N LYS A 302 42.57 9.76 -8.16
CA LYS A 302 43.43 10.18 -7.04
C LYS A 302 42.68 10.92 -5.94
N LYS A 303 41.51 11.48 -6.25
CA LYS A 303 40.70 12.29 -5.35
C LYS A 303 39.50 11.55 -4.78
N ARG A 304 39.08 10.45 -5.42
CA ARG A 304 38.00 9.60 -4.93
C ARG A 304 38.48 8.59 -3.90
N GLY A 305 37.54 7.99 -3.18
CA GLY A 305 37.79 6.85 -2.32
C GLY A 305 37.29 7.03 -0.90
N ILE A 306 37.71 6.10 -0.04
CA ILE A 306 37.45 6.14 1.40
C ILE A 306 38.64 6.77 2.09
N TRP A 307 38.40 7.84 2.83
CA TRP A 307 39.41 8.58 3.57
C TRP A 307 39.18 8.44 5.06
N GLU A 308 40.25 8.19 5.80
CA GLU A 308 40.25 7.98 7.25
C GLU A 308 41.17 9.00 7.93
N THR A 309 40.73 9.53 9.06
CA THR A 309 41.53 10.38 9.96
C THR A 309 41.39 9.86 11.38
N ASN A 310 42.45 9.97 12.18
CA ASN A 310 42.47 9.63 13.62
C ASN A 310 42.78 10.87 14.48
N ASP A 311 42.80 12.06 13.89
CA ASP A 311 43.25 13.31 14.52
C ASP A 311 42.25 14.46 14.35
N GLY A 312 40.98 14.15 14.07
CA GLY A 312 39.93 15.15 13.88
C GLY A 312 40.01 15.87 12.54
N GLY A 313 40.68 15.26 11.56
CA GLY A 313 40.82 15.78 10.20
C GLY A 313 42.03 16.70 10.00
N ALA A 314 43.02 16.67 10.90
CA ALA A 314 44.30 17.35 10.66
C ALA A 314 45.11 16.63 9.56
N ALA A 315 45.00 15.31 9.46
CA ALA A 315 45.49 14.52 8.35
C ALA A 315 44.46 13.46 7.90
N TRP A 316 44.33 13.28 6.58
CA TRP A 316 43.48 12.28 5.96
C TRP A 316 44.32 11.28 5.16
N LYS A 317 44.01 9.99 5.32
CA LYS A 317 44.62 8.90 4.58
C LYS A 317 43.57 8.24 3.69
N ASN A 318 43.83 8.15 2.38
CA ASN A 318 43.01 7.33 1.48
C ASN A 318 43.30 5.84 1.74
N ILE A 319 42.29 5.11 2.20
CA ILE A 319 42.38 3.68 2.56
C ILE A 319 41.71 2.75 1.53
N LEU A 320 41.04 3.32 0.52
CA LEU A 320 40.47 2.60 -0.62
C LEU A 320 40.18 3.57 -1.78
N SER A 321 40.91 3.46 -2.89
CA SER A 321 40.77 4.35 -4.07
C SER A 321 40.25 3.65 -5.32
N GLU A 322 40.11 2.32 -5.28
CA GLU A 322 39.79 1.50 -6.46
C GLU A 322 38.40 1.80 -7.03
N ILE A 323 37.43 2.03 -6.15
CA ILE A 323 36.01 2.23 -6.51
C ILE A 323 35.59 3.70 -6.34
N ASN A 324 34.42 4.06 -6.88
CA ASN A 324 33.83 5.39 -6.71
C ASN A 324 32.71 5.36 -5.64
N PRO A 325 33.03 5.57 -4.35
CA PRO A 325 32.15 5.18 -3.27
C PRO A 325 30.88 6.06 -3.22
N GLY A 326 29.76 5.41 -2.88
CA GLY A 326 28.44 6.01 -2.74
C GLY A 326 27.99 6.15 -1.29
N HIS A 327 28.05 5.07 -0.51
CA HIS A 327 27.67 5.05 0.91
C HIS A 327 28.69 4.23 1.72
N ILE A 328 28.82 4.50 3.02
CA ILE A 328 29.62 3.70 3.94
C ILE A 328 28.81 3.29 5.16
N GLY A 329 29.03 2.07 5.64
CA GLY A 329 28.61 1.62 6.95
C GLY A 329 29.82 1.15 7.75
N VAL A 330 29.89 1.47 9.03
CA VAL A 330 30.95 0.99 9.93
C VAL A 330 30.32 0.19 11.06
N GLY A 331 30.78 -1.06 11.22
CA GLY A 331 30.22 -2.00 12.19
C GLY A 331 30.62 -1.74 13.64
N ALA A 332 29.98 -2.48 14.55
CA ALA A 332 30.36 -2.52 15.96
C ALA A 332 31.78 -3.08 16.15
N LYS A 333 32.41 -2.75 17.28
CA LYS A 333 33.71 -3.33 17.67
C LYS A 333 33.54 -4.79 18.04
N ASN A 334 34.42 -5.66 17.54
CA ASN A 334 34.60 -6.99 18.11
C ASN A 334 35.38 -6.92 19.44
N ASP A 335 35.62 -8.08 20.06
CA ASP A 335 36.36 -8.21 21.32
C ASP A 335 37.80 -7.67 21.25
N GLU A 336 38.37 -7.54 20.05
CA GLU A 336 39.71 -6.96 19.80
C GLU A 336 39.66 -5.45 19.56
N GLY A 337 38.49 -4.81 19.65
CA GLY A 337 38.30 -3.39 19.38
C GLY A 337 38.29 -3.03 17.89
N LYS A 338 38.23 -4.01 16.99
CA LYS A 338 38.26 -3.82 15.52
C LYS A 338 36.85 -3.75 14.94
N ARG A 339 36.69 -2.95 13.89
CA ARG A 339 35.42 -2.74 13.19
C ARG A 339 35.50 -3.22 11.74
N MET A 340 34.38 -3.69 11.20
CA MET A 340 34.24 -3.89 9.76
C MET A 340 33.83 -2.59 9.07
N ILE A 341 34.26 -2.39 7.83
CA ILE A 341 33.86 -1.25 6.99
C ILE A 341 33.17 -1.79 5.74
N TYR A 342 31.96 -1.32 5.46
CA TYR A 342 31.15 -1.70 4.32
C TYR A 342 31.07 -0.52 3.37
N VAL A 343 31.42 -0.72 2.11
CA VAL A 343 31.47 0.36 1.12
C VAL A 343 30.62 0.00 -0.09
N HIS A 344 29.65 0.87 -0.33
CA HIS A 344 28.80 0.87 -1.51
C HIS A 344 29.41 1.72 -2.63
N ASN A 345 29.08 1.42 -3.89
CA ASN A 345 29.62 2.06 -5.09
C ASN A 345 28.55 2.77 -5.93
N THR A 346 28.86 3.97 -6.41
CA THR A 346 27.99 4.75 -7.31
C THR A 346 27.87 4.21 -8.74
N VAL A 347 28.73 3.28 -9.15
CA VAL A 347 28.79 2.75 -10.53
C VAL A 347 28.19 1.34 -10.61
N ALA A 348 27.19 1.16 -11.48
CA ALA A 348 26.31 -0.02 -11.51
C ALA A 348 26.92 -1.40 -11.77
N GLN A 349 28.18 -1.47 -12.18
CA GLN A 349 28.84 -2.72 -12.57
C GLN A 349 30.02 -3.11 -11.68
N ASP A 350 30.44 -2.25 -10.75
CA ASP A 350 31.61 -2.52 -9.92
C ASP A 350 31.17 -2.93 -8.50
N PRO A 351 31.56 -4.14 -8.02
CA PRO A 351 31.03 -4.74 -6.80
C PRO A 351 31.34 -3.93 -5.54
N PRO A 352 30.68 -4.25 -4.40
CA PRO A 352 30.97 -3.55 -3.15
C PRO A 352 32.35 -3.96 -2.62
N ARG A 353 32.85 -3.22 -1.63
CA ARG A 353 34.06 -3.58 -0.88
C ARG A 353 33.75 -3.66 0.60
N ILE A 354 34.23 -4.70 1.26
CA ILE A 354 34.16 -4.86 2.71
C ILE A 354 35.57 -4.99 3.25
N ARG A 355 35.91 -4.21 4.28
CA ARG A 355 37.13 -4.38 5.08
C ARG A 355 36.81 -5.27 6.27
N GLY A 356 37.44 -6.43 6.34
CA GLY A 356 37.26 -7.37 7.45
C GLY A 356 38.00 -6.92 8.72
N PHE A 357 37.79 -7.65 9.82
CA PHE A 357 38.52 -7.42 11.08
C PHE A 357 40.04 -7.62 10.96
N ASP A 358 40.52 -8.34 9.95
CA ASP A 358 41.95 -8.46 9.64
C ASP A 358 42.52 -7.22 8.90
N GLY A 359 41.66 -6.23 8.62
CA GLY A 359 41.99 -5.00 7.92
C GLY A 359 42.08 -5.15 6.40
N LYS A 360 41.81 -6.33 5.84
CA LYS A 360 41.88 -6.59 4.39
C LYS A 360 40.54 -6.32 3.70
N TRP A 361 40.61 -5.81 2.48
CA TRP A 361 39.46 -5.60 1.61
C TRP A 361 39.12 -6.87 0.83
N PHE A 362 37.83 -7.17 0.69
CA PHE A 362 37.32 -8.26 -0.14
C PHE A 362 35.98 -7.90 -0.78
N ILE A 363 35.62 -8.68 -1.81
CA ILE A 363 34.29 -8.64 -2.44
C ILE A 363 33.42 -9.72 -1.79
N PRO A 364 32.26 -9.38 -1.21
CA PRO A 364 31.35 -10.36 -0.63
C PRO A 364 30.68 -11.24 -1.69
N ALA A 365 30.30 -12.46 -1.31
CA ALA A 365 29.55 -13.40 -2.13
C ALA A 365 28.06 -13.40 -1.77
N LEU A 366 27.22 -13.75 -2.75
CA LEU A 366 25.76 -13.92 -2.59
C LEU A 366 25.40 -15.39 -2.57
N ASP A 367 24.50 -15.76 -1.66
CA ASP A 367 23.87 -17.08 -1.63
C ASP A 367 22.70 -17.10 -2.64
N THR A 368 23.00 -17.46 -3.89
CA THR A 368 22.10 -17.28 -5.06
C THR A 368 21.11 -18.44 -5.25
N LEU A 369 20.38 -18.87 -4.22
CA LEU A 369 19.37 -19.95 -4.31
C LEU A 369 18.12 -19.60 -5.16
N MET A 370 18.25 -18.69 -6.13
CA MET A 370 17.18 -18.11 -6.95
C MET A 370 17.47 -18.17 -8.46
N PRO A 371 16.44 -18.28 -9.32
CA PRO A 371 16.63 -18.66 -10.73
C PRO A 371 16.83 -17.52 -11.77
N SER A 372 17.06 -16.23 -11.42
CA SER A 372 17.16 -15.15 -12.45
C SER A 372 18.46 -14.32 -12.38
N ALA A 373 19.23 -14.33 -13.48
CA ALA A 373 20.61 -13.81 -13.52
C ALA A 373 20.74 -12.26 -13.62
N TRP A 374 19.70 -11.52 -14.01
CA TRP A 374 19.87 -10.09 -14.36
C TRP A 374 19.74 -9.11 -13.18
N THR A 375 19.03 -9.47 -12.10
CA THR A 375 18.82 -8.61 -10.91
C THR A 375 19.49 -9.11 -9.64
N GLN A 376 19.94 -10.37 -9.61
CA GLN A 376 20.45 -11.05 -8.42
C GLN A 376 21.95 -10.87 -8.19
N GLY A 377 22.72 -10.48 -9.21
CA GLY A 377 24.17 -10.48 -9.16
C GLY A 377 24.83 -9.28 -8.48
N ASN A 378 24.07 -8.33 -7.93
CA ASN A 378 24.68 -7.09 -7.45
C ASN A 378 24.04 -6.50 -6.17
N MET A 379 24.81 -6.51 -5.08
CA MET A 379 24.49 -5.79 -3.82
C MET A 379 24.81 -4.30 -3.87
N SER A 380 25.51 -3.82 -4.90
CA SER A 380 25.84 -2.40 -5.03
C SER A 380 25.88 -1.93 -6.47
N GLY A 381 25.00 -1.00 -6.86
CA GLY A 381 25.15 -0.43 -8.20
C GLY A 381 24.47 0.90 -8.47
N GLN A 382 23.69 1.45 -7.56
CA GLN A 382 23.06 2.74 -7.81
C GLN A 382 23.08 3.63 -6.57
N MET A 383 22.95 4.94 -6.77
CA MET A 383 23.20 5.96 -5.73
C MET A 383 22.28 5.89 -4.49
N GLN A 384 21.24 5.06 -4.53
CA GLN A 384 20.24 4.84 -3.47
C GLN A 384 20.50 3.64 -2.55
N ASP A 385 21.41 2.77 -2.94
CA ASP A 385 21.72 1.55 -2.20
C ASP A 385 22.53 1.90 -0.94
N CYS A 386 22.43 1.05 0.08
CA CYS A 386 23.06 1.31 1.38
C CYS A 386 23.56 0.02 2.04
N PHE A 387 24.47 0.20 2.99
CA PHE A 387 24.86 -0.81 3.98
C PHE A 387 24.49 -0.26 5.36
N LEU A 388 23.80 -1.07 6.16
CA LEU A 388 23.39 -0.74 7.51
C LEU A 388 23.91 -1.83 8.46
N PRO A 389 25.11 -1.66 9.04
CA PRO A 389 25.64 -2.55 10.04
C PRO A 389 24.81 -2.52 11.32
N HIS A 390 24.75 -3.64 12.05
CA HIS A 390 24.14 -3.67 13.37
C HIS A 390 25.02 -2.85 14.34
N PRO A 391 24.44 -1.96 15.16
CA PRO A 391 25.23 -1.06 16.00
C PRO A 391 25.92 -1.79 17.18
N THR A 392 25.48 -3.01 17.52
CA THR A 392 26.04 -3.80 18.64
C THR A 392 26.52 -5.20 18.26
N ILE A 393 26.26 -5.68 17.04
CA ILE A 393 26.68 -7.03 16.61
C ILE A 393 27.77 -6.86 15.53
N PRO A 394 29.04 -7.19 15.83
CA PRO A 394 30.18 -6.75 15.03
C PRO A 394 30.19 -7.19 13.57
N ASP A 395 29.63 -8.36 13.26
CA ASP A 395 29.65 -8.95 11.92
C ASP A 395 28.25 -9.14 11.31
N ALA A 396 27.26 -8.43 11.86
CA ALA A 396 25.90 -8.41 11.34
C ALA A 396 25.64 -7.12 10.56
N ALA A 397 25.11 -7.24 9.35
CA ALA A 397 24.75 -6.10 8.51
C ALA A 397 23.62 -6.47 7.55
N ILE A 398 22.80 -5.47 7.21
CA ILE A 398 21.87 -5.53 6.09
C ILE A 398 22.31 -4.58 4.98
N ALA A 399 21.94 -4.89 3.75
CA ALA A 399 22.25 -4.07 2.59
C ALA A 399 21.07 -4.03 1.63
N HIS A 400 20.82 -2.87 1.04
CA HIS A 400 19.93 -2.78 -0.11
C HIS A 400 20.77 -2.80 -1.38
N GLY A 401 20.50 -3.78 -2.25
CA GLY A 401 20.97 -3.76 -3.63
C GLY A 401 19.85 -3.34 -4.58
N ARG A 402 20.09 -3.42 -5.89
CA ARG A 402 19.18 -2.88 -6.92
C ARG A 402 17.70 -3.28 -6.82
N ALA A 403 17.40 -4.48 -6.30
CA ALA A 403 16.05 -5.03 -6.25
C ALA A 403 15.71 -5.81 -4.96
N TYR A 404 16.70 -5.99 -4.09
CA TYR A 404 16.64 -6.94 -2.98
C TYR A 404 17.35 -6.39 -1.75
N TRP A 405 16.82 -6.75 -0.59
CA TRP A 405 17.54 -6.70 0.66
C TRP A 405 18.40 -7.94 0.84
N TRP A 406 19.58 -7.72 1.39
CA TRP A 406 20.58 -8.73 1.69
C TRP A 406 20.97 -8.62 3.17
N ARG A 407 21.30 -9.75 3.77
CA ARG A 407 21.72 -9.83 5.18
C ARG A 407 22.89 -10.77 5.35
N SER A 408 23.83 -10.37 6.21
CA SER A 408 24.95 -11.19 6.64
C SER A 408 25.05 -11.15 8.16
N GLU A 409 25.35 -12.30 8.77
CA GLU A 409 25.51 -12.48 10.22
C GLU A 409 26.37 -13.71 10.48
N GLY A 410 27.29 -13.65 11.45
CA GLY A 410 28.07 -14.79 11.92
C GLY A 410 29.10 -15.36 10.93
N ASN A 411 29.44 -14.63 9.87
CA ASN A 411 30.36 -15.09 8.82
C ASN A 411 31.39 -14.01 8.41
N GLY A 412 31.51 -12.92 9.17
CA GLY A 412 32.44 -11.84 8.85
C GLY A 412 32.11 -11.12 7.54
N GLY A 413 30.83 -10.99 7.19
CA GLY A 413 30.37 -10.28 5.99
C GLY A 413 30.73 -10.93 4.65
N LYS A 414 31.17 -12.20 4.65
CA LYS A 414 31.64 -12.91 3.44
C LYS A 414 30.49 -13.44 2.58
N ILE A 415 29.42 -13.90 3.20
CA ILE A 415 28.26 -14.50 2.53
C ILE A 415 27.02 -13.70 2.92
N TRP A 416 26.25 -13.30 1.92
CA TRP A 416 25.02 -12.53 2.08
C TRP A 416 23.84 -13.29 1.52
N LYS A 417 22.76 -13.36 2.29
CA LYS A 417 21.53 -14.06 1.97
C LYS A 417 20.42 -13.06 1.68
N ASN A 418 19.46 -13.45 0.84
CA ASN A 418 18.26 -12.65 0.63
C ASN A 418 17.55 -12.39 1.97
N SER A 419 17.18 -11.14 2.19
CA SER A 419 16.54 -10.63 3.42
C SER A 419 15.28 -9.84 3.08
N SER A 420 14.58 -10.25 2.03
CA SER A 420 13.43 -9.53 1.49
C SER A 420 12.10 -10.17 1.88
N THR A 421 12.05 -11.04 2.88
CA THR A 421 10.80 -11.72 3.26
C THR A 421 9.72 -10.70 3.63
N ASN A 422 8.53 -10.81 3.03
CA ASN A 422 7.41 -9.85 3.14
C ASN A 422 7.69 -8.44 2.59
N TYR A 423 8.80 -8.26 1.87
CA TYR A 423 9.10 -7.04 1.13
C TYR A 423 8.59 -7.14 -0.31
N PHE A 424 7.45 -6.52 -0.57
CA PHE A 424 6.92 -6.33 -1.91
C PHE A 424 6.58 -4.86 -2.15
N GLY A 425 7.50 -4.13 -2.79
CA GLY A 425 7.37 -2.67 -3.02
C GLY A 425 6.74 -2.27 -4.34
N HIS A 426 6.42 -3.20 -5.24
CA HIS A 426 5.92 -2.86 -6.57
C HIS A 426 4.41 -2.86 -6.68
N GLY A 427 3.88 -1.90 -7.43
CA GLY A 427 2.51 -1.94 -7.87
C GLY A 427 2.29 -3.03 -8.91
N ILE A 428 1.41 -3.97 -8.60
CA ILE A 428 0.87 -4.90 -9.59
C ILE A 428 -0.06 -4.12 -10.53
N HIS A 429 0.20 -4.19 -11.83
CA HIS A 429 -0.63 -3.57 -12.87
C HIS A 429 -1.72 -4.50 -13.41
N TYR A 430 -1.47 -5.81 -13.41
CA TYR A 430 -2.42 -6.81 -13.88
C TYR A 430 -2.02 -8.20 -13.35
N ILE A 431 -2.98 -9.10 -13.20
CA ILE A 431 -2.75 -10.52 -12.91
C ILE A 431 -3.63 -11.34 -13.85
N GLY A 432 -3.04 -12.33 -14.52
CA GLY A 432 -3.77 -13.40 -15.19
C GLY A 432 -3.74 -14.63 -14.31
N PHE A 433 -4.91 -15.15 -13.94
CA PHE A 433 -5.05 -16.37 -13.16
C PHE A 433 -5.29 -17.56 -14.10
N ASN A 434 -4.75 -18.73 -13.75
CA ASN A 434 -5.29 -19.99 -14.26
C ASN A 434 -6.47 -20.38 -13.38
N GLU A 435 -7.70 -20.19 -13.88
CA GLU A 435 -8.92 -20.41 -13.09
C GLU A 435 -9.14 -21.88 -12.74
N SER A 436 -8.56 -22.82 -13.51
CA SER A 436 -8.58 -24.26 -13.23
C SER A 436 -7.47 -24.71 -12.27
N ASN A 437 -6.44 -23.90 -12.07
CA ASN A 437 -5.32 -24.22 -11.17
C ASN A 437 -4.75 -22.93 -10.55
N TRP A 438 -5.28 -22.60 -9.38
CA TRP A 438 -4.95 -21.38 -8.64
C TRP A 438 -3.46 -21.21 -8.29
N LYS A 439 -2.68 -22.30 -8.30
CA LYS A 439 -1.24 -22.24 -8.03
C LYS A 439 -0.49 -21.54 -9.15
N GLU A 440 -1.09 -21.45 -10.35
CA GLU A 440 -0.51 -20.82 -11.51
C GLU A 440 -1.13 -19.44 -11.76
N MET A 441 -0.31 -18.39 -11.68
CA MET A 441 -0.70 -17.03 -12.05
C MET A 441 0.48 -16.25 -12.60
N ASP A 442 0.17 -15.28 -13.45
CA ASP A 442 1.12 -14.39 -14.09
C ASP A 442 0.79 -12.95 -13.65
N ALA A 443 1.75 -12.23 -13.10
CA ALA A 443 1.57 -10.86 -12.62
C ALA A 443 2.42 -9.89 -13.44
N SER A 444 1.82 -8.81 -13.95
CA SER A 444 2.58 -7.66 -14.43
C SER A 444 2.87 -6.71 -13.29
N VAL A 445 4.15 -6.40 -13.14
CA VAL A 445 4.69 -5.66 -12.02
C VAL A 445 5.47 -4.46 -12.55
N GLN A 446 5.22 -3.31 -11.95
CA GLN A 446 5.87 -2.05 -12.31
C GLN A 446 7.39 -2.20 -12.35
N ASP A 447 8.03 -1.72 -13.42
CA ASP A 447 9.48 -1.75 -13.72
C ASP A 447 10.17 -3.13 -13.82
N ALA A 448 9.61 -4.15 -13.14
CA ALA A 448 10.04 -5.55 -13.11
C ALA A 448 9.55 -6.35 -14.34
N GLY A 449 8.46 -5.92 -14.98
CA GLY A 449 7.94 -6.54 -16.20
C GLY A 449 6.81 -7.51 -15.89
N THR A 450 6.90 -8.75 -16.37
CA THR A 450 5.89 -9.79 -16.09
C THR A 450 6.56 -10.96 -15.41
N MET A 451 6.00 -11.42 -14.30
CA MET A 451 6.45 -12.59 -13.54
C MET A 451 5.37 -13.66 -13.54
N TYR A 452 5.73 -14.90 -13.22
CA TYR A 452 4.78 -15.98 -12.98
C TYR A 452 5.14 -16.79 -11.74
N THR A 453 4.14 -17.46 -11.20
CA THR A 453 4.27 -18.44 -10.10
C THR A 453 3.52 -19.70 -10.51
N THR A 454 3.98 -20.85 -10.02
CA THR A 454 3.31 -22.16 -10.17
C THR A 454 3.04 -22.83 -8.82
N ASN A 455 3.30 -22.09 -7.73
CA ASN A 455 3.19 -22.52 -6.34
C ASN A 455 2.32 -21.56 -5.51
N GLY A 456 1.38 -20.86 -6.14
CA GLY A 456 0.36 -20.08 -5.43
C GLY A 456 0.86 -18.75 -4.88
N GLY A 457 1.86 -18.15 -5.52
CA GLY A 457 2.45 -16.89 -5.08
C GLY A 457 3.46 -17.04 -3.96
N ASP A 458 3.84 -18.29 -3.66
CA ASP A 458 5.07 -18.65 -2.94
C ASP A 458 6.21 -17.98 -3.71
N SER A 459 6.70 -18.51 -4.84
CA SER A 459 7.75 -17.86 -5.65
C SER A 459 7.27 -17.23 -6.93
N PHE A 460 7.82 -16.05 -7.26
CA PHE A 460 7.72 -15.45 -8.59
C PHE A 460 9.02 -15.60 -9.38
N ILE A 461 8.86 -15.92 -10.66
CA ILE A 461 9.95 -16.02 -11.64
C ILE A 461 9.64 -15.02 -12.76
N ALA A 462 10.60 -14.16 -13.09
CA ALA A 462 10.46 -13.27 -14.24
C ALA A 462 10.26 -14.06 -15.54
N HIS A 463 9.26 -13.65 -16.33
CA HIS A 463 9.22 -14.05 -17.73
C HIS A 463 10.32 -13.31 -18.49
N ASN A 464 11.13 -14.03 -19.24
CA ASN A 464 12.06 -13.44 -20.20
C ASN A 464 11.31 -13.02 -21.50
N ILE A 465 10.34 -12.12 -21.38
CA ILE A 465 9.66 -11.53 -22.56
C ILE A 465 10.59 -10.54 -23.22
N THR A 466 11.44 -9.84 -22.46
CA THR A 466 12.21 -8.69 -22.91
C THR A 466 13.63 -9.01 -23.35
N GLY A 467 13.93 -10.24 -23.79
CA GLY A 467 15.29 -10.63 -24.21
C GLY A 467 15.92 -9.52 -25.04
N LYS A 468 16.87 -8.78 -24.43
CA LYS A 468 17.57 -7.63 -25.03
C LYS A 468 18.71 -8.07 -25.94
N GLU A 469 18.89 -9.38 -26.03
CA GLU A 469 19.84 -10.03 -26.93
C GLU A 469 19.43 -9.76 -28.37
N GLU A 470 20.42 -9.72 -29.26
CA GLU A 470 20.23 -9.50 -30.68
C GLU A 470 19.27 -10.57 -31.25
N GLY A 471 18.15 -10.13 -31.85
CA GLY A 471 17.08 -11.02 -32.32
C GLY A 471 15.97 -11.35 -31.30
N GLY A 472 16.07 -10.89 -30.04
CA GLY A 472 15.04 -11.06 -29.00
C GLY A 472 13.81 -10.15 -29.20
N GLN A 473 12.73 -10.42 -28.47
CA GLN A 473 11.44 -9.71 -28.67
C GLN A 473 11.52 -8.20 -28.42
N TRP A 474 12.41 -7.76 -27.52
CA TRP A 474 12.63 -6.32 -27.31
C TRP A 474 13.30 -5.67 -28.53
N ALA A 475 14.30 -6.33 -29.13
CA ALA A 475 14.94 -5.87 -30.35
C ALA A 475 13.95 -5.81 -31.52
N ARG A 476 13.05 -6.79 -31.62
CA ARG A 476 11.96 -6.80 -32.62
C ARG A 476 10.96 -5.66 -32.43
N MET A 477 10.54 -5.37 -31.19
CA MET A 477 9.70 -4.21 -30.93
C MET A 477 10.38 -2.91 -31.34
N ILE A 478 11.69 -2.76 -31.04
CA ILE A 478 12.49 -1.61 -31.48
C ILE A 478 12.58 -1.53 -33.00
N GLU A 479 12.81 -2.65 -33.68
CA GLU A 479 12.85 -2.71 -35.15
C GLU A 479 11.51 -2.27 -35.77
N GLN A 480 10.39 -2.68 -35.17
CA GLN A 480 9.05 -2.38 -35.68
C GLN A 480 8.60 -0.94 -35.45
N VAL A 481 8.88 -0.35 -34.27
CA VAL A 481 8.34 0.98 -33.92
C VAL A 481 9.39 2.04 -33.60
N GLY A 482 10.68 1.72 -33.58
CA GLY A 482 11.74 2.62 -33.14
C GLY A 482 11.93 2.62 -31.61
N GLN A 483 13.16 2.85 -31.16
CA GLN A 483 13.53 2.75 -29.74
C GLN A 483 12.79 3.75 -28.84
N GLU A 484 12.57 4.95 -29.34
CA GLU A 484 11.86 6.05 -28.70
C GLU A 484 10.37 5.75 -28.43
N ASN A 485 9.82 4.76 -29.14
CA ASN A 485 8.41 4.41 -29.11
C ASN A 485 8.12 3.14 -28.29
N VAL A 486 9.15 2.44 -27.81
CA VAL A 486 9.02 1.32 -26.85
C VAL A 486 9.11 1.87 -25.42
N LYS A 487 7.96 2.18 -24.80
CA LYS A 487 7.92 2.93 -23.52
C LYS A 487 7.58 2.12 -22.26
N ALA A 488 7.13 0.86 -22.36
CA ALA A 488 6.69 0.09 -21.19
C ALA A 488 7.13 -1.38 -21.23
N ARG A 489 7.52 -1.92 -20.07
CA ARG A 489 7.77 -3.35 -19.84
C ARG A 489 6.58 -4.08 -19.21
N SER A 490 5.58 -3.33 -18.77
CA SER A 490 4.42 -3.86 -18.06
C SER A 490 3.37 -4.35 -19.04
N ALA A 491 2.88 -5.56 -18.82
CA ALA A 491 1.69 -6.03 -19.50
C ALA A 491 0.45 -5.41 -18.88
N ARG A 492 -0.50 -5.07 -19.73
CA ARG A 492 -1.76 -4.47 -19.28
C ARG A 492 -2.94 -5.44 -19.38
N GLY A 493 -2.76 -6.54 -20.12
CA GLY A 493 -3.68 -7.68 -20.15
C GLY A 493 -2.89 -8.99 -20.19
N ILE A 494 -3.30 -9.94 -19.35
CA ILE A 494 -2.70 -11.27 -19.23
C ILE A 494 -3.85 -12.29 -19.14
N VAL A 495 -3.80 -13.33 -19.94
CA VAL A 495 -4.69 -14.49 -19.85
C VAL A 495 -3.87 -15.76 -19.82
N ILE A 496 -4.28 -16.70 -18.97
CA ILE A 496 -3.82 -18.10 -18.98
C ILE A 496 -5.04 -18.94 -19.35
N LEU A 497 -4.96 -19.66 -20.46
CA LEU A 497 -6.02 -20.60 -20.84
C LEU A 497 -6.09 -21.73 -19.80
N PRO A 498 -7.29 -22.24 -19.48
CA PRO A 498 -7.48 -23.13 -18.35
C PRO A 498 -6.69 -24.43 -18.49
N ASP A 499 -6.07 -24.84 -17.39
CA ASP A 499 -5.38 -26.12 -17.28
C ASP A 499 -5.49 -26.67 -15.84
N PRO A 500 -6.23 -27.78 -15.62
CA PRO A 500 -6.86 -28.63 -16.64
C PRO A 500 -7.98 -27.92 -17.42
N TRP A 501 -8.16 -28.34 -18.68
CA TRP A 501 -9.26 -27.83 -19.51
C TRP A 501 -10.62 -28.27 -18.91
N PRO A 502 -11.62 -27.39 -18.77
CA PRO A 502 -12.90 -27.76 -18.18
C PRO A 502 -13.64 -28.79 -19.04
N SER A 503 -14.34 -29.73 -18.41
CA SER A 503 -15.04 -30.81 -19.14
C SER A 503 -16.39 -30.38 -19.71
N ASP A 504 -16.94 -29.26 -19.23
CA ASP A 504 -18.25 -28.71 -19.55
C ASP A 504 -18.23 -27.66 -20.67
N VAL A 505 -17.06 -27.41 -21.25
CA VAL A 505 -16.85 -26.49 -22.39
C VAL A 505 -16.40 -27.28 -23.63
N PRO A 506 -16.48 -26.71 -24.84
CA PRO A 506 -15.93 -27.35 -26.03
C PRO A 506 -14.46 -27.75 -25.84
N PRO A 507 -14.04 -28.92 -26.35
CA PRO A 507 -12.67 -29.38 -26.23
C PRO A 507 -11.70 -28.37 -26.87
N PRO A 508 -10.43 -28.36 -26.44
CA PRO A 508 -9.45 -27.49 -27.07
C PRO A 508 -9.25 -27.92 -28.52
N VAL A 509 -9.16 -26.96 -29.45
CA VAL A 509 -8.93 -27.27 -30.88
C VAL A 509 -7.56 -27.91 -31.14
N SER A 510 -6.64 -27.81 -30.18
CA SER A 510 -5.33 -28.48 -30.18
C SER A 510 -4.96 -28.92 -28.76
N PRO A 511 -4.31 -30.10 -28.58
CA PRO A 511 -3.88 -30.57 -27.27
C PRO A 511 -2.88 -29.66 -26.56
N ASP A 512 -2.23 -28.72 -27.28
CA ASP A 512 -1.23 -27.80 -26.71
C ASP A 512 -1.83 -26.53 -26.10
N LEU A 513 -3.15 -26.33 -26.18
CA LEU A 513 -3.81 -25.11 -25.68
C LEU A 513 -3.90 -24.97 -24.16
N PRO A 514 -4.15 -26.02 -23.36
CA PRO A 514 -4.22 -25.91 -21.91
C PRO A 514 -2.96 -25.25 -21.33
N GLY A 515 -3.14 -24.18 -20.54
CA GLY A 515 -2.05 -23.46 -19.89
C GLY A 515 -1.30 -22.48 -20.80
N ARG A 516 -1.75 -22.30 -22.05
CA ARG A 516 -1.21 -21.27 -22.95
C ARG A 516 -1.42 -19.88 -22.35
N ARG A 517 -0.39 -19.05 -22.47
CA ARG A 517 -0.40 -17.65 -22.06
C ARG A 517 -0.61 -16.73 -23.26
N VAL A 518 -1.42 -15.71 -23.06
CA VAL A 518 -1.64 -14.61 -24.01
C VAL A 518 -1.39 -13.29 -23.28
N LEU A 519 -0.49 -12.49 -23.83
CA LEU A 519 0.03 -11.29 -23.20
C LEU A 519 -0.17 -10.08 -24.13
N ALA A 520 -0.77 -9.02 -23.60
CA ALA A 520 -0.78 -7.71 -24.25
C ALA A 520 0.22 -6.78 -23.56
N LEU A 521 1.31 -6.47 -24.25
CA LEU A 521 2.34 -5.52 -23.81
C LEU A 521 2.10 -4.15 -24.43
N GLY A 522 2.15 -3.07 -23.65
CA GLY A 522 1.91 -1.73 -24.19
C GLY A 522 2.14 -0.55 -23.24
N GLY A 523 2.53 0.59 -23.84
CA GLY A 523 2.49 1.93 -23.25
C GLY A 523 1.40 2.78 -23.89
N THR A 524 1.41 4.11 -23.74
CA THR A 524 0.32 5.01 -24.20
C THR A 524 0.02 4.95 -25.72
N PHE A 525 0.90 4.37 -26.56
CA PHE A 525 0.77 4.49 -28.03
C PHE A 525 1.11 3.25 -28.89
N ASN A 526 1.63 2.12 -28.36
CA ASN A 526 1.94 0.93 -29.18
C ASN A 526 1.76 -0.37 -28.37
N HIS A 527 0.90 -1.29 -28.85
CA HIS A 527 0.60 -2.54 -28.13
C HIS A 527 0.85 -3.81 -28.98
N PHE A 528 1.65 -4.73 -28.44
CA PHE A 528 2.02 -6.02 -29.02
C PHE A 528 1.25 -7.16 -28.35
N ILE A 529 0.99 -8.25 -29.10
CA ILE A 529 0.36 -9.46 -28.57
C ILE A 529 1.38 -10.60 -28.65
N PHE A 530 1.70 -11.18 -27.49
CA PHE A 530 2.59 -12.33 -27.41
C PHE A 530 1.85 -13.56 -26.91
N THR A 531 2.21 -14.72 -27.43
CA THR A 531 1.70 -16.01 -26.96
C THR A 531 2.84 -16.94 -26.59
N LYS A 532 2.57 -17.85 -25.65
CA LYS A 532 3.53 -18.83 -25.17
C LYS A 532 2.81 -20.08 -24.70
N GLN A 533 3.21 -21.26 -25.19
CA GLN A 533 2.63 -22.52 -24.70
C GLN A 533 3.12 -22.81 -23.29
N LYS A 534 2.38 -23.67 -22.58
CA LYS A 534 2.86 -24.22 -21.32
C LYS A 534 4.17 -24.98 -21.55
N GLY A 535 5.16 -24.73 -20.69
CA GLY A 535 6.48 -25.38 -20.75
C GLY A 535 7.47 -24.75 -21.74
N ASP A 536 7.01 -23.92 -22.69
CA ASP A 536 7.91 -23.18 -23.56
C ASP A 536 8.78 -22.20 -22.75
N THR A 537 9.92 -21.81 -23.32
CA THR A 537 10.79 -20.74 -22.77
C THR A 537 10.74 -19.46 -23.60
N VAL A 538 10.27 -19.54 -24.84
CA VAL A 538 10.28 -18.46 -25.83
C VAL A 538 8.86 -17.96 -26.09
N TRP A 539 8.68 -16.64 -26.02
CA TRP A 539 7.45 -15.98 -26.45
C TRP A 539 7.42 -15.85 -27.96
N LYS A 540 6.24 -15.97 -28.57
CA LYS A 540 6.02 -15.73 -30.00
C LYS A 540 5.27 -14.42 -30.17
N ASP A 541 5.81 -13.53 -31.00
CA ASP A 541 5.14 -12.31 -31.45
C ASP A 541 4.18 -12.68 -32.57
N TRP A 542 3.02 -12.03 -32.62
CA TRP A 542 2.12 -12.11 -33.75
C TRP A 542 2.27 -10.87 -34.64
N ILE A 543 3.12 -10.98 -35.67
CA ILE A 543 3.32 -9.96 -36.69
C ILE A 543 2.21 -10.09 -37.73
N GLY A 544 1.16 -9.29 -37.58
CA GLY A 544 0.04 -9.24 -38.53
C GLY A 544 -0.72 -7.93 -38.53
N GLN A 545 -0.13 -6.84 -38.03
CA GLN A 545 -0.80 -5.55 -37.97
C GLN A 545 -0.27 -4.56 -38.99
N ASP A 546 -1.21 -3.89 -39.65
CA ASP A 546 -0.98 -2.64 -40.33
C ASP A 546 -0.79 -1.52 -39.29
N LEU A 547 0.45 -1.03 -39.16
CA LEU A 547 0.82 0.07 -38.26
C LEU A 547 0.34 1.44 -38.77
N SER A 548 -0.18 1.52 -40.01
CA SER A 548 -0.68 2.76 -40.62
C SER A 548 -2.11 3.12 -40.22
N VAL A 549 -2.78 2.26 -39.46
CA VAL A 549 -4.12 2.55 -38.91
C VAL A 549 -3.97 3.53 -37.75
N GLY A 550 -3.80 4.81 -38.10
CA GLY A 550 -3.75 5.92 -37.18
C GLY A 550 -4.95 5.92 -36.24
N GLY A 551 -4.67 5.96 -34.95
CA GLY A 551 -5.67 6.06 -33.92
C GLY A 551 -4.99 6.43 -32.61
N ASP A 552 -5.10 7.69 -32.21
CA ASP A 552 -4.98 8.03 -30.80
C ASP A 552 -5.97 7.12 -30.03
N GLY A 553 -5.47 6.11 -29.30
CA GLY A 553 -6.32 5.32 -28.39
C GLY A 553 -6.79 3.94 -28.85
N VAL A 554 -6.02 3.16 -29.60
CA VAL A 554 -6.28 1.71 -29.74
C VAL A 554 -5.99 1.00 -28.40
N ASN A 555 -7.00 0.88 -27.54
CA ASN A 555 -6.87 0.28 -26.21
C ASN A 555 -6.79 -1.26 -26.28
N ARG A 556 -5.64 -1.80 -26.69
CA ARG A 556 -5.35 -3.26 -26.65
C ARG A 556 -4.83 -3.76 -25.30
N ASN A 557 -4.98 -2.97 -24.25
CA ASN A 557 -4.54 -3.30 -22.90
C ASN A 557 -5.38 -4.40 -22.22
N LYS A 558 -6.27 -5.07 -22.95
CA LYS A 558 -7.20 -6.05 -22.42
C LYS A 558 -7.18 -7.29 -23.29
N VAL A 559 -7.09 -8.43 -22.63
CA VAL A 559 -7.18 -9.75 -23.23
C VAL A 559 -8.26 -10.51 -22.47
N TYR A 560 -9.13 -11.20 -23.19
CA TYR A 560 -10.25 -11.96 -22.65
C TYR A 560 -10.28 -13.34 -23.30
N TYR A 561 -10.69 -14.36 -22.57
CA TYR A 561 -11.09 -15.65 -23.13
C TYR A 561 -12.50 -16.00 -22.68
N SER A 562 -13.25 -16.69 -23.53
CA SER A 562 -14.62 -17.12 -23.20
C SER A 562 -14.61 -18.29 -22.22
N HIS A 563 -15.32 -18.16 -21.11
CA HIS A 563 -15.45 -19.24 -20.12
C HIS A 563 -16.34 -20.38 -20.65
N GLN A 564 -17.25 -20.10 -21.58
CA GLN A 564 -18.09 -21.11 -22.24
C GLN A 564 -17.35 -21.83 -23.37
N ASN A 565 -16.30 -21.21 -23.92
CA ASN A 565 -15.50 -21.76 -25.01
C ASN A 565 -14.10 -21.14 -24.99
N PRO A 566 -13.15 -21.70 -24.23
CA PRO A 566 -11.83 -21.08 -24.07
C PRO A 566 -10.97 -21.08 -25.35
N ASN A 567 -11.46 -21.66 -26.44
CA ASN A 567 -10.89 -21.46 -27.77
C ASN A 567 -11.10 -20.03 -28.31
N ILE A 568 -12.11 -19.30 -27.81
CA ILE A 568 -12.39 -17.92 -28.21
C ILE A 568 -11.58 -16.97 -27.34
N VAL A 569 -10.70 -16.18 -27.96
CA VAL A 569 -9.84 -15.20 -27.29
C VAL A 569 -9.91 -13.86 -28.01
N TYR A 570 -10.01 -12.77 -27.26
CA TYR A 570 -10.00 -11.40 -27.76
C TYR A 570 -8.78 -10.64 -27.25
N ALA A 571 -8.15 -9.84 -28.12
CA ALA A 571 -7.05 -8.96 -27.74
C ALA A 571 -7.13 -7.63 -28.52
N GLY A 572 -7.70 -6.60 -27.90
CA GLY A 572 -8.07 -5.37 -28.59
C GLY A 572 -9.08 -5.64 -29.71
N PRO A 573 -8.81 -5.29 -30.98
CA PRO A 573 -9.72 -5.59 -32.10
C PRO A 573 -9.56 -7.00 -32.66
N ASN A 574 -8.59 -7.77 -32.16
CA ASN A 574 -8.27 -9.09 -32.69
C ASN A 574 -9.15 -10.15 -32.04
N VAL A 575 -9.59 -11.11 -32.85
CA VAL A 575 -10.43 -12.23 -32.49
C VAL A 575 -9.72 -13.52 -32.87
N SER A 576 -9.64 -14.46 -31.94
CA SER A 576 -9.18 -15.82 -32.19
C SER A 576 -10.31 -16.79 -31.84
N THR A 577 -10.38 -17.89 -32.58
CA THR A 577 -11.33 -18.99 -32.34
C THR A 577 -10.62 -20.34 -32.17
N ASP A 578 -9.29 -20.30 -32.07
CA ASP A 578 -8.39 -21.46 -31.99
C ASP A 578 -7.37 -21.34 -30.85
N GLY A 579 -7.79 -20.70 -29.75
CA GLY A 579 -7.00 -20.54 -28.54
C GLY A 579 -5.78 -19.62 -28.75
N ALA A 580 -5.98 -18.49 -29.41
CA ALA A 580 -4.93 -17.52 -29.74
C ALA A 580 -3.81 -18.10 -30.62
N THR A 581 -4.10 -19.07 -31.48
CA THR A 581 -3.14 -19.61 -32.45
C THR A 581 -3.12 -18.77 -33.72
N THR A 582 -4.29 -18.40 -34.21
CA THR A 582 -4.49 -17.45 -35.30
C THR A 582 -5.45 -16.35 -34.86
N TRP A 583 -5.35 -15.20 -35.55
CA TRP A 583 -6.13 -14.01 -35.24
C TRP A 583 -6.73 -13.43 -36.52
N THR A 584 -7.95 -12.92 -36.41
CA THR A 584 -8.61 -12.06 -37.39
C THR A 584 -8.92 -10.71 -36.75
N VAL A 585 -9.16 -9.69 -37.55
CA VAL A 585 -9.57 -8.36 -37.06
C VAL A 585 -11.08 -8.23 -37.21
N ASN A 586 -11.76 -7.76 -36.17
CA ASN A 586 -13.20 -7.52 -36.25
C ASN A 586 -13.56 -6.37 -37.21
N ASN A 587 -14.83 -6.28 -37.57
CA ASN A 587 -15.29 -5.26 -38.52
C ASN A 587 -15.13 -3.85 -37.92
N GLY A 588 -14.47 -2.98 -38.68
CA GLY A 588 -14.12 -1.63 -38.25
C GLY A 588 -12.96 -1.54 -37.26
N ALA A 589 -12.21 -2.63 -37.02
CA ALA A 589 -11.04 -2.69 -36.14
C ALA A 589 -11.30 -2.09 -34.73
N LYS A 590 -12.50 -2.32 -34.19
CA LYS A 590 -12.94 -1.77 -32.91
C LYS A 590 -12.33 -2.54 -31.74
N SER A 591 -11.70 -1.84 -30.79
CA SER A 591 -11.06 -2.51 -29.65
C SER A 591 -12.08 -2.99 -28.63
N ILE A 592 -12.18 -4.32 -28.45
CA ILE A 592 -13.06 -4.95 -27.47
C ILE A 592 -12.67 -4.49 -26.06
N CYS A 593 -13.63 -3.94 -25.33
CA CYS A 593 -13.42 -3.44 -23.97
C CYS A 593 -14.07 -4.33 -22.90
N ALA A 594 -15.08 -5.13 -23.27
CA ALA A 594 -15.66 -6.16 -22.41
C ALA A 594 -16.28 -7.28 -23.25
N MET A 595 -16.45 -8.45 -22.64
CA MET A 595 -17.06 -9.64 -23.23
C MET A 595 -18.07 -10.22 -22.24
N SER A 596 -19.14 -10.80 -22.76
CA SER A 596 -20.16 -11.45 -21.93
C SER A 596 -19.62 -12.72 -21.27
N TYR A 597 -19.96 -12.88 -20.00
CA TYR A 597 -19.66 -14.07 -19.21
C TYR A 597 -20.61 -15.24 -19.48
N VAL A 598 -21.72 -15.06 -20.19
CA VAL A 598 -22.68 -16.13 -20.49
C VAL A 598 -22.63 -16.56 -21.96
N ASN A 599 -22.03 -15.74 -22.82
CA ASN A 599 -21.84 -16.05 -24.24
C ASN A 599 -20.63 -15.30 -24.80
N GLY A 600 -19.54 -16.03 -25.06
CA GLY A 600 -18.30 -15.48 -25.60
C GLY A 600 -18.41 -14.83 -27.00
N ASP A 601 -19.50 -15.04 -27.74
CA ASP A 601 -19.72 -14.36 -29.02
C ASP A 601 -20.19 -12.90 -28.85
N ILE A 602 -20.63 -12.55 -27.63
CA ILE A 602 -21.15 -11.22 -27.29
C ILE A 602 -20.03 -10.36 -26.71
N VAL A 603 -19.75 -9.24 -27.38
CA VAL A 603 -18.67 -8.31 -27.03
C VAL A 603 -19.13 -6.86 -27.10
N TYR A 604 -18.44 -6.00 -26.34
CA TYR A 604 -18.81 -4.60 -26.18
C TYR A 604 -17.63 -3.67 -26.46
N VAL A 605 -17.93 -2.50 -27.01
CA VAL A 605 -16.97 -1.43 -27.34
C VAL A 605 -17.49 -0.10 -26.83
N VAL A 606 -16.59 0.74 -26.30
CA VAL A 606 -16.83 2.16 -26.04
C VAL A 606 -16.13 2.97 -27.13
N GLU A 607 -16.91 3.66 -27.97
CA GLU A 607 -16.41 4.41 -29.12
C GLU A 607 -16.59 5.93 -28.89
N LYS A 608 -15.51 6.69 -29.07
CA LYS A 608 -15.58 8.16 -29.02
C LYS A 608 -16.23 8.68 -30.29
N VAL A 609 -17.26 9.52 -30.14
CA VAL A 609 -17.95 10.15 -31.29
C VAL A 609 -17.37 11.54 -31.55
N SER A 610 -17.47 12.44 -30.58
CA SER A 610 -16.97 13.82 -30.67
C SER A 610 -16.83 14.42 -29.28
N GLY A 611 -15.86 15.30 -29.03
CA GLY A 611 -15.74 15.99 -27.73
C GLY A 611 -15.76 15.05 -26.52
N THR A 612 -16.86 15.10 -25.75
CA THR A 612 -17.16 14.27 -24.57
C THR A 612 -18.17 13.15 -24.82
N GLU A 613 -18.68 13.00 -26.04
CA GLU A 613 -19.69 12.00 -26.39
C GLU A 613 -19.04 10.65 -26.71
N TYR A 614 -19.53 9.60 -26.04
CA TYR A 614 -19.12 8.21 -26.24
C TYR A 614 -20.35 7.32 -26.47
N ASN A 615 -20.25 6.40 -27.42
CA ASN A 615 -21.23 5.37 -27.68
C ASN A 615 -20.78 4.03 -27.08
N ILE A 616 -21.73 3.30 -26.49
CA ILE A 616 -21.54 1.90 -26.12
C ILE A 616 -22.17 1.06 -27.22
N LEU A 617 -21.36 0.20 -27.84
CA LEU A 617 -21.75 -0.71 -28.90
C LEU A 617 -21.75 -2.15 -28.38
N LYS A 618 -22.75 -2.94 -28.77
CA LYS A 618 -22.85 -4.39 -28.54
C LYS A 618 -22.72 -5.09 -29.89
N SER A 619 -21.95 -6.18 -29.93
CA SER A 619 -21.97 -7.16 -31.00
C SER A 619 -22.35 -8.51 -30.42
N VAL A 620 -23.06 -9.32 -31.20
CA VAL A 620 -23.48 -10.68 -30.82
C VAL A 620 -22.85 -11.76 -31.71
N ASP A 621 -21.93 -11.35 -32.59
CA ASP A 621 -21.30 -12.18 -33.62
C ASP A 621 -19.79 -11.91 -33.69
N ARG A 622 -19.16 -11.72 -32.52
CA ARG A 622 -17.70 -11.54 -32.36
C ARG A 622 -17.17 -10.28 -33.06
N GLY A 623 -17.98 -9.24 -33.15
CA GLY A 623 -17.61 -7.95 -33.72
C GLY A 623 -17.75 -7.85 -35.24
N GLN A 624 -18.54 -8.72 -35.88
CA GLN A 624 -18.85 -8.58 -37.31
C GLN A 624 -19.92 -7.50 -37.54
N ASN A 625 -20.94 -7.45 -36.68
CA ASN A 625 -21.98 -6.43 -36.67
C ASN A 625 -22.05 -5.71 -35.32
N TRP A 626 -22.26 -4.39 -35.35
CA TRP A 626 -22.27 -3.52 -34.18
C TRP A 626 -23.60 -2.79 -34.05
N GLN A 627 -24.25 -2.92 -32.90
CA GLN A 627 -25.44 -2.16 -32.53
C GLN A 627 -25.10 -1.14 -31.44
N LYS A 628 -25.48 0.13 -31.64
CA LYS A 628 -25.44 1.12 -30.55
C LYS A 628 -26.51 0.80 -29.52
N ILE A 629 -26.10 0.61 -28.27
CA ILE A 629 -27.01 0.32 -27.15
C ILE A 629 -27.19 1.51 -26.20
N TYR A 630 -26.18 2.38 -26.07
CA TYR A 630 -26.27 3.56 -25.19
C TYR A 630 -25.29 4.66 -25.63
N SER A 631 -25.52 5.89 -25.16
CA SER A 631 -24.63 7.04 -25.37
C SER A 631 -24.44 7.79 -24.04
N THR A 632 -23.24 8.30 -23.79
CA THR A 632 -22.89 9.06 -22.59
C THR A 632 -21.98 10.24 -22.91
N ASN A 633 -22.03 11.28 -22.08
CA ASN A 633 -21.36 12.55 -22.27
C ASN A 633 -20.39 12.87 -21.11
N TYR A 634 -19.15 12.37 -21.20
CA TYR A 634 -18.04 12.78 -20.34
C TYR A 634 -16.70 12.63 -21.06
N ASN A 635 -15.68 13.39 -20.67
CA ASN A 635 -14.33 13.16 -21.18
C ASN A 635 -13.70 11.95 -20.48
N ILE A 636 -13.47 10.85 -21.19
CA ILE A 636 -12.81 9.66 -20.63
C ILE A 636 -11.35 9.94 -20.21
N ARG A 637 -10.71 11.01 -20.73
CA ARG A 637 -9.38 11.42 -20.26
C ARG A 637 -9.42 12.09 -18.88
N ASP A 638 -10.59 12.55 -18.45
CA ASP A 638 -10.81 13.05 -17.08
C ASP A 638 -11.13 11.90 -16.11
N THR A 639 -11.32 10.68 -16.61
CA THR A 639 -11.41 9.48 -15.80
C THR A 639 -10.05 8.79 -15.87
N GLY A 640 -9.49 8.30 -14.77
CA GLY A 640 -8.14 7.71 -14.75
C GLY A 640 -8.03 6.36 -15.47
N ALA A 641 -8.97 6.02 -16.36
CA ALA A 641 -9.51 4.68 -16.45
C ALA A 641 -9.26 3.94 -17.77
N THR A 642 -8.87 2.68 -17.64
CA THR A 642 -8.82 1.66 -18.71
C THR A 642 -9.92 0.59 -18.56
N GLY A 643 -10.93 0.79 -17.68
CA GLY A 643 -11.92 -0.24 -17.34
C GLY A 643 -13.21 0.28 -16.67
N ILE A 644 -13.93 1.20 -17.32
CA ILE A 644 -15.20 1.78 -16.84
C ILE A 644 -16.46 1.07 -17.39
N LEU A 645 -16.30 -0.05 -18.08
CA LEU A 645 -17.40 -0.90 -18.53
C LEU A 645 -17.19 -2.29 -17.94
N ALA A 646 -18.17 -2.78 -17.19
CA ALA A 646 -18.18 -4.12 -16.65
C ALA A 646 -19.49 -4.83 -17.04
N VAL A 647 -19.41 -6.14 -17.26
CA VAL A 647 -20.56 -6.98 -17.63
C VAL A 647 -20.98 -7.79 -16.42
N ASP A 648 -22.28 -7.94 -16.20
CA ASP A 648 -22.80 -8.83 -15.17
C ASP A 648 -22.45 -10.30 -15.49
N PRO A 649 -21.84 -11.06 -14.57
CA PRO A 649 -21.48 -12.45 -14.81
C PRO A 649 -22.69 -13.36 -15.10
N GLY A 650 -23.86 -13.03 -14.58
CA GLY A 650 -25.10 -13.79 -14.72
C GLY A 650 -26.00 -13.31 -15.85
N SER A 651 -25.64 -12.25 -16.59
CA SER A 651 -26.50 -11.69 -17.63
C SER A 651 -25.76 -10.82 -18.66
N ASP A 652 -26.00 -11.06 -19.96
CA ASP A 652 -25.54 -10.18 -21.05
C ASP A 652 -26.49 -8.98 -21.32
N GLN A 653 -27.53 -8.85 -20.49
CA GLN A 653 -28.55 -7.80 -20.51
C GLN A 653 -28.34 -6.77 -19.40
N ARG A 654 -27.30 -6.92 -18.56
CA ARG A 654 -26.94 -5.97 -17.51
C ARG A 654 -25.46 -5.59 -17.62
N LEU A 655 -25.19 -4.29 -17.66
CA LEU A 655 -23.85 -3.71 -17.75
C LEU A 655 -23.69 -2.61 -16.71
N TYR A 656 -22.46 -2.33 -16.30
CA TYR A 656 -22.14 -1.24 -15.38
C TYR A 656 -21.20 -0.27 -16.07
N THR A 657 -21.51 1.02 -16.00
CA THR A 657 -20.68 2.08 -16.58
C THR A 657 -20.93 3.43 -15.91
N LEU A 658 -20.60 4.56 -16.55
CA LEU A 658 -20.69 5.89 -15.98
C LEU A 658 -21.79 6.73 -16.63
N ASP A 659 -22.54 7.47 -15.82
CA ASP A 659 -23.49 8.47 -16.28
C ASP A 659 -22.79 9.79 -16.69
N ASP A 660 -23.56 10.74 -17.22
CA ASP A 660 -23.08 12.05 -17.67
C ASP A 660 -22.51 12.92 -16.51
N LYS A 661 -22.72 12.52 -15.26
CA LYS A 661 -22.13 13.17 -14.06
C LYS A 661 -20.85 12.46 -13.60
N LYS A 662 -20.34 11.49 -14.37
CA LYS A 662 -19.18 10.66 -14.04
C LYS A 662 -19.40 9.78 -12.80
N ASP A 663 -20.66 9.44 -12.50
CA ASP A 663 -21.02 8.54 -11.40
C ASP A 663 -21.43 7.16 -11.92
N VAL A 664 -21.38 6.15 -11.07
CA VAL A 664 -21.63 4.74 -11.43
C VAL A 664 -23.11 4.56 -11.77
N MET A 665 -23.39 3.88 -12.88
CA MET A 665 -24.74 3.48 -13.29
C MET A 665 -24.80 2.02 -13.75
N ILE A 666 -25.99 1.44 -13.64
CA ILE A 666 -26.35 0.17 -14.25
C ILE A 666 -27.16 0.43 -15.52
N LEU A 667 -26.80 -0.25 -16.61
CA LEU A 667 -27.57 -0.34 -17.85
C LEU A 667 -28.30 -1.67 -17.88
N THR A 668 -29.60 -1.65 -18.15
CA THR A 668 -30.43 -2.85 -18.28
C THR A 668 -31.14 -2.86 -19.63
N GLU A 669 -31.12 -4.00 -20.28
CA GLU A 669 -31.90 -4.28 -21.48
C GLU A 669 -33.29 -4.78 -21.10
N ASN A 670 -34.32 -4.24 -21.76
CA ASN A 670 -35.67 -4.77 -21.74
C ASN A 670 -36.25 -4.72 -23.16
N ASN A 671 -36.50 -5.88 -23.77
CA ASN A 671 -37.13 -6.01 -25.10
C ASN A 671 -36.41 -5.22 -26.21
N GLY A 672 -35.10 -5.36 -26.30
CA GLY A 672 -34.24 -4.68 -27.29
C GLY A 672 -33.86 -3.25 -26.92
N LYS A 673 -34.41 -2.69 -25.83
CA LYS A 673 -34.19 -1.31 -25.41
C LYS A 673 -33.34 -1.26 -24.14
N TRP A 674 -32.27 -0.47 -24.20
CA TRP A 674 -31.39 -0.26 -23.06
C TRP A 674 -31.75 1.03 -22.34
N SER A 675 -31.71 0.98 -21.00
CA SER A 675 -31.93 2.14 -20.14
C SER A 675 -30.93 2.14 -19.00
N GLY A 676 -30.52 3.33 -18.56
CA GLY A 676 -29.54 3.52 -17.51
C GLY A 676 -30.15 4.06 -16.22
N LYS A 677 -29.65 3.57 -15.09
CA LYS A 677 -30.01 4.04 -13.75
C LYS A 677 -28.76 4.29 -12.92
N SER A 678 -28.63 5.49 -12.37
CA SER A 678 -27.52 5.83 -11.47
C SER A 678 -27.60 5.02 -10.17
N LEU A 679 -26.44 4.55 -9.70
CA LEU A 679 -26.27 3.84 -8.43
C LEU A 679 -25.82 4.79 -7.30
N ASN A 680 -25.71 6.10 -7.58
CA ASN A 680 -25.45 7.16 -6.60
C ASN A 680 -24.23 6.92 -5.68
N LEU A 681 -23.11 6.44 -6.24
CA LEU A 681 -21.88 6.26 -5.47
C LEU A 681 -21.37 7.60 -4.93
N ARG A 682 -21.40 8.65 -5.75
CA ARG A 682 -20.96 9.99 -5.33
C ARG A 682 -21.77 10.52 -4.15
N GLY A 683 -23.06 10.22 -4.08
CA GLY A 683 -23.92 10.59 -2.94
C GLY A 683 -23.64 9.81 -1.65
N ALA A 684 -23.02 8.63 -1.73
CA ALA A 684 -22.64 7.84 -0.56
C ALA A 684 -21.42 8.42 0.18
N TYR A 685 -20.62 9.26 -0.47
CA TYR A 685 -19.45 9.92 0.13
C TYR A 685 -19.87 11.06 1.08
N LYS A 686 -20.19 10.70 2.32
CA LYS A 686 -20.56 11.64 3.40
C LYS A 686 -19.32 12.40 3.89
N GLY A 687 -19.41 13.73 4.01
CA GLY A 687 -18.42 14.56 4.73
C GLY A 687 -17.50 15.45 3.87
N MET A 688 -17.52 15.33 2.54
CA MET A 688 -16.69 16.17 1.67
C MET A 688 -17.36 16.63 0.36
N ALA A 689 -18.59 16.20 0.09
CA ALA A 689 -19.29 16.38 -1.20
C ALA A 689 -19.35 17.85 -1.72
N ASP A 690 -19.30 18.83 -0.82
CA ASP A 690 -19.36 20.26 -1.18
C ASP A 690 -17.99 20.93 -1.37
N LYS A 691 -16.87 20.19 -1.17
CA LYS A 691 -15.50 20.72 -1.16
C LYS A 691 -14.51 19.97 -2.08
N ILE A 692 -14.96 19.05 -2.93
CA ILE A 692 -14.05 18.19 -3.72
C ILE A 692 -13.62 18.89 -5.03
N PRO A 693 -12.34 19.27 -5.20
CA PRO A 693 -11.86 19.87 -6.45
C PRO A 693 -11.83 18.92 -7.65
N SER A 694 -11.78 17.58 -7.46
CA SER A 694 -11.88 16.60 -8.56
C SER A 694 -12.42 15.21 -8.12
N TRP A 695 -13.20 14.57 -9.02
CA TRP A 695 -13.80 13.23 -8.85
C TRP A 695 -13.71 12.45 -10.16
N SER A 696 -13.22 11.21 -10.10
CA SER A 696 -13.30 10.25 -11.19
C SER A 696 -13.53 8.81 -10.72
N VAL A 697 -14.12 7.99 -11.59
CA VAL A 697 -14.14 6.53 -11.47
C VAL A 697 -13.08 5.96 -12.40
N ASP A 698 -12.16 5.18 -11.85
CA ASP A 698 -11.01 4.63 -12.56
C ASP A 698 -11.23 3.17 -13.01
N LYS A 699 -12.03 2.40 -12.25
CA LYS A 699 -12.33 1.00 -12.59
C LYS A 699 -13.62 0.53 -11.95
N ILE A 700 -14.37 -0.30 -12.68
CA ILE A 700 -15.55 -1.02 -12.18
C ILE A 700 -15.31 -2.52 -12.36
N ILE A 701 -15.60 -3.31 -11.33
CA ILE A 701 -15.58 -4.77 -11.36
C ILE A 701 -16.88 -5.29 -10.76
N VAL A 702 -17.47 -6.32 -11.37
CA VAL A 702 -18.58 -7.08 -10.81
C VAL A 702 -18.01 -8.42 -10.33
N ASP A 703 -18.45 -8.89 -9.17
CA ASP A 703 -17.97 -10.16 -8.62
C ASP A 703 -18.35 -11.32 -9.53
N TYR A 704 -17.44 -12.24 -9.84
CA TYR A 704 -17.69 -13.36 -10.76
C TYR A 704 -18.77 -14.32 -10.26
N SER A 705 -18.95 -14.43 -8.94
CA SER A 705 -19.83 -15.39 -8.28
C SER A 705 -21.15 -14.79 -7.79
N ASP A 706 -21.21 -13.46 -7.67
CA ASP A 706 -22.38 -12.73 -7.20
C ASP A 706 -22.61 -11.45 -8.02
N SER A 707 -23.59 -11.49 -8.93
CA SER A 707 -24.02 -10.34 -9.74
C SER A 707 -24.40 -9.09 -8.93
N ARG A 708 -24.73 -9.25 -7.64
CA ARG A 708 -25.12 -8.15 -6.76
C ARG A 708 -23.94 -7.47 -6.08
N LEU A 709 -22.74 -7.99 -6.21
CA LEU A 709 -21.55 -7.43 -5.57
C LEU A 709 -20.69 -6.73 -6.62
N ILE A 710 -20.39 -5.45 -6.36
CA ILE A 710 -19.60 -4.61 -7.25
C ILE A 710 -18.48 -3.90 -6.50
N TYR A 711 -17.35 -3.71 -7.16
CA TYR A 711 -16.21 -2.97 -6.66
C TYR A 711 -15.89 -1.82 -7.59
N VAL A 712 -15.67 -0.64 -7.01
CA VAL A 712 -15.39 0.57 -7.78
C VAL A 712 -14.16 1.25 -7.23
N GLN A 713 -13.17 1.44 -8.09
CA GLN A 713 -12.04 2.30 -7.79
C GLN A 713 -12.35 3.72 -8.25
N THR A 714 -12.30 4.68 -7.34
CA THR A 714 -12.41 6.11 -7.62
C THR A 714 -11.07 6.81 -7.40
N ASN A 715 -10.88 7.95 -8.04
CA ASN A 715 -9.85 8.92 -7.67
C ASN A 715 -10.53 10.23 -7.28
N ILE A 716 -10.45 10.56 -6.00
CA ILE A 716 -11.07 11.73 -5.40
C ILE A 716 -9.93 12.67 -5.09
N SER A 717 -9.73 13.79 -5.77
CA SER A 717 -8.66 14.77 -5.45
C SER A 717 -7.25 14.16 -5.32
N GLY A 718 -6.93 13.12 -6.09
CA GLY A 718 -5.64 12.43 -6.06
C GLY A 718 -5.57 11.25 -5.09
N TYR A 719 -6.63 11.01 -4.34
CA TYR A 719 -6.78 9.90 -3.41
C TYR A 719 -7.50 8.74 -4.15
N PRO A 720 -6.83 7.61 -4.43
CA PRO A 720 -7.55 6.43 -4.87
C PRO A 720 -8.35 5.87 -3.69
N ASN A 721 -9.64 5.68 -3.92
CA ASN A 721 -10.53 4.96 -3.02
C ASN A 721 -11.06 3.71 -3.73
N VAL A 722 -11.23 2.64 -2.98
CA VAL A 722 -11.91 1.42 -3.36
C VAL A 722 -13.22 1.36 -2.59
N TRP A 723 -14.30 1.23 -3.34
CA TRP A 723 -15.66 1.12 -2.85
C TRP A 723 -16.18 -0.28 -3.11
N ARG A 724 -16.92 -0.81 -2.15
CA ARG A 724 -17.71 -2.04 -2.28
C ARG A 724 -19.19 -1.67 -2.30
N GLY A 725 -19.91 -2.15 -3.30
CA GLY A 725 -21.33 -1.94 -3.48
C GLY A 725 -22.09 -3.25 -3.43
N ARG A 726 -23.21 -3.29 -2.70
CA ARG A 726 -24.17 -4.40 -2.72
C ARG A 726 -25.48 -3.91 -3.32
N LEU A 727 -25.87 -4.51 -4.44
CA LEU A 727 -27.18 -4.29 -5.05
C LEU A 727 -28.26 -5.10 -4.32
N ASN A 728 -29.47 -4.53 -4.29
CA ASN A 728 -30.66 -5.24 -3.88
C ASN A 728 -31.10 -6.28 -4.92
N GLU A 729 -32.01 -7.17 -4.55
CA GLU A 729 -32.47 -8.30 -5.39
C GLU A 729 -32.98 -7.90 -6.78
N ASP A 730 -33.57 -6.71 -6.92
CA ASP A 730 -34.10 -6.21 -8.19
C ASP A 730 -33.12 -5.32 -8.97
N PHE A 731 -31.89 -5.16 -8.49
CA PHE A 731 -30.81 -4.36 -9.11
C PHE A 731 -31.17 -2.88 -9.29
N THR A 732 -32.11 -2.36 -8.51
CA THR A 732 -32.56 -0.97 -8.61
C THR A 732 -31.83 -0.01 -7.67
N ALA A 733 -31.11 -0.52 -6.68
CA ALA A 733 -30.46 0.24 -5.62
C ALA A 733 -29.10 -0.38 -5.28
N CYS A 734 -28.16 0.44 -4.79
CA CYS A 734 -26.88 -0.04 -4.28
C CYS A 734 -26.59 0.59 -2.92
N THR A 735 -26.10 -0.22 -1.99
CA THR A 735 -25.50 0.25 -0.73
C THR A 735 -23.99 0.21 -0.87
N TRP A 736 -23.35 1.36 -0.64
CA TRP A 736 -21.91 1.55 -0.81
C TRP A 736 -21.16 1.63 0.52
N GLU A 737 -19.96 1.08 0.54
CA GLU A 737 -18.98 1.16 1.62
C GLU A 737 -17.62 1.55 1.04
N ASP A 738 -16.95 2.52 1.64
CA ASP A 738 -15.54 2.80 1.34
C ASP A 738 -14.68 1.76 2.08
N ILE A 739 -14.04 0.85 1.35
CA ILE A 739 -13.16 -0.17 1.92
C ILE A 739 -11.69 0.26 1.94
N SER A 740 -11.37 1.43 1.37
CA SER A 740 -10.02 2.01 1.35
C SER A 740 -9.50 2.38 2.72
N TYR A 741 -10.35 2.50 3.75
CA TYR A 741 -9.91 2.69 5.13
C TYR A 741 -9.02 1.54 5.61
N ASN A 742 -8.99 0.41 4.91
CA ASN A 742 -8.04 -0.64 5.24
C ASN A 742 -6.74 -0.50 4.40
N ALA A 743 -6.66 0.30 3.34
CA ALA A 743 -5.44 0.41 2.53
C ALA A 743 -4.77 1.77 2.66
N PRO A 744 -3.43 1.85 2.65
CA PRO A 744 -2.71 3.11 2.58
C PRO A 744 -3.23 3.99 1.43
N ARG A 745 -3.64 5.23 1.73
CA ARG A 745 -4.07 6.22 0.73
C ARG A 745 -2.87 6.75 -0.05
N ILE A 746 -2.52 6.12 -1.16
CA ILE A 746 -1.30 6.43 -1.93
C ILE A 746 -1.66 7.00 -3.28
N ALA A 747 -1.11 8.15 -3.61
CA ALA A 747 -1.28 8.77 -4.92
C ALA A 747 -0.45 8.05 -6.00
N GLN A 748 -0.69 6.76 -6.30
CA GLN A 748 -0.14 6.17 -7.52
C GLN A 748 -0.74 4.83 -7.92
N SER A 749 -1.03 4.73 -9.23
CA SER A 749 -1.26 3.53 -10.06
C SER A 749 -1.78 2.29 -9.31
N SER A 750 -2.84 2.48 -8.54
CA SER A 750 -3.61 1.35 -8.07
C SER A 750 -4.53 0.87 -9.18
N THR A 751 -4.57 -0.43 -9.34
CA THR A 751 -5.58 -1.13 -10.12
C THR A 751 -6.11 -2.20 -9.20
N ILE A 752 -7.41 -2.21 -9.02
CA ILE A 752 -8.08 -3.30 -8.33
C ILE A 752 -8.21 -4.49 -9.30
N ILE A 753 -7.99 -5.70 -8.83
CA ILE A 753 -8.05 -6.94 -9.61
C ILE A 753 -8.84 -7.93 -8.76
N LEU A 754 -9.86 -8.55 -9.33
CA LEU A 754 -10.62 -9.56 -8.61
C LEU A 754 -10.04 -10.94 -8.92
N ASN A 755 -9.78 -11.73 -7.90
CA ASN A 755 -9.36 -13.11 -8.03
C ASN A 755 -10.59 -13.98 -8.40
N PRO A 756 -10.65 -14.56 -9.61
CA PRO A 756 -11.81 -15.32 -10.06
C PRO A 756 -12.02 -16.63 -9.30
N VAL A 757 -10.99 -17.15 -8.61
CA VAL A 757 -11.09 -18.40 -7.85
C VAL A 757 -11.61 -18.18 -6.43
N THR A 758 -11.21 -17.07 -5.79
CA THR A 758 -11.50 -16.81 -4.37
C THR A 758 -12.47 -15.67 -4.13
N GLY A 759 -12.72 -14.80 -5.12
CA GLY A 759 -13.47 -13.55 -4.96
C GLY A 759 -12.71 -12.47 -4.18
N ASP A 760 -11.45 -12.70 -3.81
CA ASP A 760 -10.68 -11.68 -3.11
C ASP A 760 -10.26 -10.56 -4.06
N LEU A 761 -10.39 -9.32 -3.61
CA LEU A 761 -9.99 -8.15 -4.37
C LEU A 761 -8.53 -7.80 -4.03
N ILE A 762 -7.68 -7.72 -5.04
CA ILE A 762 -6.27 -7.36 -4.93
C ILE A 762 -6.11 -5.92 -5.40
N MET A 763 -5.49 -5.07 -4.60
CA MET A 763 -5.11 -3.71 -4.97
C MET A 763 -3.60 -3.64 -5.12
N GLY A 764 -3.12 -3.36 -6.33
CA GLY A 764 -1.70 -3.07 -6.53
C GLY A 764 -1.35 -1.64 -6.09
N SER A 765 -0.19 -1.39 -5.49
CA SER A 765 0.27 -0.02 -5.18
C SER A 765 1.79 0.10 -5.00
N GLY A 766 2.31 1.32 -5.10
CA GLY A 766 3.72 1.67 -4.86
C GLY A 766 4.19 1.49 -3.41
N ASN A 767 3.30 1.42 -2.40
CA ASN A 767 3.69 0.99 -1.05
C ASN A 767 3.52 -0.53 -0.83
N GLY A 768 3.17 -1.30 -1.86
CA GLY A 768 2.87 -2.72 -1.77
C GLY A 768 1.46 -3.08 -2.25
N ASN A 769 1.15 -4.36 -2.26
CA ASN A 769 -0.12 -4.88 -2.77
C ASN A 769 -0.96 -5.41 -1.63
N PHE A 770 -2.25 -5.12 -1.66
CA PHE A 770 -3.16 -5.44 -0.56
C PHE A 770 -4.27 -6.37 -1.03
N VAL A 771 -4.67 -7.31 -0.18
CA VAL A 771 -5.76 -8.25 -0.47
C VAL A 771 -6.95 -7.95 0.43
N PHE A 772 -8.08 -7.59 -0.16
CA PHE A 772 -9.35 -7.46 0.52
C PHE A 772 -10.12 -8.77 0.35
N PRO A 773 -10.39 -9.51 1.43
CA PRO A 773 -11.16 -10.74 1.39
C PRO A 773 -12.55 -10.55 0.80
N ALA A 774 -13.02 -11.55 0.06
CA ALA A 774 -14.40 -11.62 -0.41
C ALA A 774 -15.40 -11.52 0.77
N PRO A 775 -16.53 -10.79 0.61
CA PRO A 775 -17.62 -10.82 1.59
C PRO A 775 -18.27 -12.21 1.63
N ASP A 776 -18.89 -12.53 2.77
CA ASP A 776 -19.75 -13.72 2.98
C ASP A 776 -19.08 -15.12 2.84
N ASP A 777 -17.89 -15.26 2.24
CA ASP A 777 -17.18 -16.55 2.08
C ASP A 777 -15.67 -16.47 2.40
N TRP A 778 -15.33 -15.87 3.54
CA TRP A 778 -13.93 -15.67 3.95
C TRP A 778 -13.18 -16.98 4.18
N GLN A 779 -13.81 -18.03 4.72
CA GLN A 779 -13.13 -19.31 4.87
C GLN A 779 -13.16 -20.17 3.62
N HIS A 780 -14.06 -19.94 2.66
CA HIS A 780 -14.31 -20.85 1.53
C HIS A 780 -14.69 -22.28 1.99
N LYS A 781 -15.81 -22.82 1.51
CA LYS A 781 -16.25 -24.17 1.92
C LYS A 781 -15.29 -25.28 1.47
N ASP A 782 -14.70 -25.12 0.27
CA ASP A 782 -13.63 -25.98 -0.24
C ASP A 782 -12.32 -25.80 0.55
N PRO A 783 -11.77 -26.87 1.15
CA PRO A 783 -10.51 -26.83 1.90
C PRO A 783 -9.29 -26.36 1.11
N GLU A 784 -9.18 -26.69 -0.18
CA GLU A 784 -8.03 -26.32 -1.00
C GLU A 784 -8.06 -24.82 -1.32
N LYS A 785 -9.23 -24.30 -1.70
CA LYS A 785 -9.41 -22.86 -1.92
C LYS A 785 -9.27 -22.05 -0.62
N ARG A 786 -9.62 -22.63 0.52
CA ARG A 786 -9.33 -22.05 1.85
C ARG A 786 -7.82 -21.92 2.09
N GLN A 787 -7.05 -22.95 1.78
CA GLN A 787 -5.59 -22.90 1.87
C GLN A 787 -5.02 -21.86 0.90
N TYR A 788 -5.57 -21.75 -0.31
CA TYR A 788 -5.18 -20.70 -1.26
C TYR A 788 -5.42 -19.29 -0.71
N LYS A 789 -6.62 -18.99 -0.20
CA LYS A 789 -6.93 -17.70 0.44
C LYS A 789 -5.89 -17.36 1.52
N ARG A 790 -5.60 -18.31 2.42
CA ARG A 790 -4.61 -18.11 3.49
C ARG A 790 -3.21 -17.83 2.95
N ALA A 791 -2.75 -18.61 1.98
CA ALA A 791 -1.45 -18.39 1.34
C ALA A 791 -1.38 -17.00 0.67
N LEU A 792 -2.46 -16.58 -0.01
CA LEU A 792 -2.55 -15.25 -0.63
C LEU A 792 -2.47 -14.14 0.43
N TRP A 793 -3.16 -14.27 1.57
CA TRP A 793 -3.15 -13.28 2.66
C TRP A 793 -1.83 -13.22 3.44
N LEU A 794 -1.06 -14.30 3.43
CA LEU A 794 0.31 -14.32 3.95
C LEU A 794 1.28 -13.60 3.01
N ASN A 795 1.16 -13.88 1.71
CA ASN A 795 2.11 -13.41 0.69
C ASN A 795 1.83 -11.98 0.22
N MET A 796 0.59 -11.49 0.36
CA MET A 796 0.21 -10.10 0.13
C MET A 796 -0.43 -9.54 1.41
N PRO A 797 0.10 -8.44 1.97
CA PRO A 797 -0.39 -7.92 3.24
C PRO A 797 -1.88 -7.62 3.17
N LEU A 798 -2.61 -8.03 4.21
CA LEU A 798 -3.98 -7.57 4.39
C LEU A 798 -3.98 -6.06 4.63
N PRO A 799 -5.01 -5.36 4.15
CA PRO A 799 -5.18 -3.94 4.33
C PRO A 799 -5.36 -3.65 5.85
N ILE A 800 -4.51 -2.79 6.42
CA ILE A 800 -4.47 -2.37 7.83
C ILE A 800 -5.31 -1.10 8.06
N PRO A 801 -6.05 -0.97 9.18
CA PRO A 801 -6.91 0.19 9.45
C PRO A 801 -6.18 1.53 9.39
N ASN A 802 -6.77 2.48 8.67
CA ASN A 802 -6.27 3.81 8.44
C ASN A 802 -7.29 4.84 8.97
N GLY A 803 -7.20 5.09 10.28
CA GLY A 803 -8.08 5.92 11.11
C GLY A 803 -8.23 7.39 10.73
N ALA A 804 -8.72 7.69 9.51
CA ALA A 804 -9.00 9.05 9.04
C ALA A 804 -10.11 9.80 9.84
N ASP A 805 -10.66 9.19 10.89
CA ASP A 805 -11.38 9.88 11.95
C ASP A 805 -10.45 10.60 12.95
N ALA A 806 -9.13 10.71 12.68
CA ALA A 806 -8.18 11.47 13.51
C ALA A 806 -8.47 12.98 13.62
N SER A 807 -9.51 13.51 12.95
CA SER A 807 -10.07 14.84 13.28
C SER A 807 -11.07 14.82 14.45
N ALA A 808 -11.37 13.64 14.96
CA ALA A 808 -12.22 13.38 16.12
C ALA A 808 -11.58 12.29 17.01
N LYS A 809 -10.33 12.48 17.47
CA LYS A 809 -9.97 11.91 18.77
C LYS A 809 -10.75 12.72 19.82
N PRO A 810 -11.69 12.12 20.58
CA PRO A 810 -12.16 12.77 21.79
C PRO A 810 -10.93 13.00 22.68
N ALA A 811 -10.81 14.16 23.31
CA ALA A 811 -9.72 14.47 24.24
C ALA A 811 -9.75 13.64 25.55
N ASP A 812 -10.51 12.54 25.55
CA ASP A 812 -10.93 11.79 26.71
C ASP A 812 -11.12 10.32 26.31
N ASP A 813 -10.14 9.49 26.67
CA ASP A 813 -10.15 8.03 26.46
C ASP A 813 -11.09 7.30 27.45
N SER A 814 -11.84 8.03 28.29
CA SER A 814 -12.79 7.41 29.21
C SER A 814 -13.98 6.80 28.49
N ILE A 815 -14.38 5.61 28.94
CA ILE A 815 -15.54 4.91 28.41
C ILE A 815 -16.80 5.47 29.05
N LYS A 816 -17.72 5.97 28.23
CA LYS A 816 -19.03 6.48 28.66
C LYS A 816 -20.08 5.40 28.53
N VAL A 817 -21.02 5.34 29.46
CA VAL A 817 -22.13 4.38 29.40
C VAL A 817 -23.43 5.17 29.45
N ILE A 818 -24.25 5.01 28.41
CA ILE A 818 -25.57 5.63 28.27
C ILE A 818 -26.62 4.54 28.38
N ILE A 819 -27.58 4.68 29.28
CA ILE A 819 -28.73 3.77 29.44
C ILE A 819 -29.99 4.59 29.18
N ASP A 820 -30.78 4.18 28.18
CA ASP A 820 -32.03 4.84 27.76
C ASP A 820 -31.88 6.36 27.54
N GLY A 821 -30.76 6.76 26.95
CA GLY A 821 -30.43 8.16 26.64
C GLY A 821 -29.84 8.96 27.80
N THR A 822 -29.68 8.36 28.99
CA THR A 822 -29.06 9.01 30.16
C THR A 822 -27.64 8.49 30.36
N SER A 823 -26.65 9.38 30.50
CA SER A 823 -25.25 9.02 30.78
C SER A 823 -25.04 8.71 32.27
N TYR A 824 -24.26 7.67 32.56
CA TYR A 824 -23.92 7.25 33.92
C TYR A 824 -22.42 7.16 34.13
N ASP A 825 -21.97 7.69 35.26
CA ASP A 825 -20.60 7.55 35.74
C ASP A 825 -20.50 6.35 36.68
N PHE A 826 -19.37 5.66 36.63
CA PHE A 826 -19.10 4.46 37.43
C PHE A 826 -17.87 4.68 38.30
N ASP A 827 -17.88 4.10 39.50
CA ASP A 827 -16.72 4.04 40.39
C ASP A 827 -16.42 2.58 40.79
N PRO A 828 -15.33 1.98 40.28
CA PRO A 828 -14.35 2.56 39.35
C PRO A 828 -14.94 2.74 37.95
N ALA A 829 -14.34 3.64 37.16
CA ALA A 829 -14.72 3.88 35.78
C ALA A 829 -14.65 2.59 34.94
N PRO A 830 -15.44 2.47 33.85
CA PRO A 830 -15.37 1.31 32.98
C PRO A 830 -13.98 1.20 32.34
N ILE A 831 -13.50 -0.03 32.13
CA ILE A 831 -12.19 -0.31 31.55
C ILE A 831 -12.31 -1.28 30.39
N LEU A 832 -11.34 -1.28 29.48
CA LEU A 832 -11.20 -2.30 28.44
C LEU A 832 -10.28 -3.42 28.92
N VAL A 833 -10.75 -4.66 28.78
CA VAL A 833 -9.95 -5.87 28.99
C VAL A 833 -10.25 -6.82 27.83
N ASN A 834 -9.23 -7.17 27.03
CA ASN A 834 -9.37 -8.04 25.84
C ASN A 834 -10.55 -7.62 24.93
N ASP A 835 -10.62 -6.33 24.58
CA ASP A 835 -11.71 -5.74 23.77
C ASP A 835 -13.12 -5.95 24.32
N ARG A 836 -13.25 -6.10 25.65
CA ARG A 836 -14.53 -6.08 26.34
C ARG A 836 -14.56 -4.94 27.35
N THR A 837 -15.63 -4.16 27.29
CA THR A 837 -15.92 -3.15 28.30
C THR A 837 -16.33 -3.86 29.59
N MET A 838 -15.52 -3.67 30.62
CA MET A 838 -15.75 -4.16 31.97
C MET A 838 -16.35 -3.04 32.80
N VAL A 839 -17.44 -3.33 33.50
CA VAL A 839 -18.13 -2.37 34.37
C VAL A 839 -18.33 -2.92 35.77
N PRO A 840 -18.42 -2.05 36.80
CA PRO A 840 -18.77 -2.47 38.14
C PRO A 840 -20.13 -3.18 38.14
N MET A 841 -20.12 -4.44 38.54
CA MET A 841 -21.27 -5.34 38.44
C MET A 841 -22.50 -4.79 39.16
N ARG A 842 -22.37 -4.43 40.43
CA ARG A 842 -23.50 -3.92 41.22
C ARG A 842 -24.18 -2.73 40.55
N ALA A 843 -23.38 -1.76 40.10
CA ALA A 843 -23.88 -0.53 39.48
C ALA A 843 -24.67 -0.81 38.20
N ILE A 844 -24.14 -1.62 37.27
CA ILE A 844 -24.85 -1.89 36.02
C ILE A 844 -26.12 -2.72 36.24
N PHE A 845 -26.08 -3.70 37.15
CA PHE A 845 -27.23 -4.55 37.42
C PHE A 845 -28.37 -3.79 38.10
N GLU A 846 -28.07 -2.94 39.09
CA GLU A 846 -29.07 -2.10 39.76
C GLU A 846 -29.68 -1.05 38.82
N LEU A 847 -28.86 -0.43 37.95
CA LEU A 847 -29.34 0.49 36.91
C LEU A 847 -30.28 -0.21 35.91
N LEU A 848 -30.05 -1.49 35.64
CA LEU A 848 -30.91 -2.32 34.80
C LEU A 848 -32.09 -2.95 35.55
N GLY A 849 -32.30 -2.60 36.83
CA GLY A 849 -33.44 -3.03 37.65
C GLY A 849 -33.29 -4.39 38.31
N ALA A 850 -32.06 -4.91 38.46
CA ALA A 850 -31.77 -6.16 39.14
C ALA A 850 -31.32 -5.94 40.59
N THR A 851 -31.53 -6.93 41.45
CA THR A 851 -30.96 -7.00 42.80
C THR A 851 -29.70 -7.86 42.81
N VAL A 852 -28.65 -7.45 43.54
CA VAL A 852 -27.34 -8.13 43.51
C VAL A 852 -26.93 -8.58 44.91
N SER A 853 -26.62 -9.87 45.04
CA SER A 853 -26.08 -10.51 46.25
C SER A 853 -24.69 -11.11 46.00
N TRP A 854 -23.86 -11.09 47.03
CA TRP A 854 -22.48 -11.59 47.00
C TRP A 854 -22.30 -12.68 48.06
N ASP A 855 -21.75 -13.82 47.66
CA ASP A 855 -21.29 -14.85 48.58
C ASP A 855 -19.76 -14.84 48.64
N GLU A 856 -19.26 -14.39 49.79
CA GLU A 856 -17.83 -14.26 50.06
C GLU A 856 -17.10 -15.60 50.09
N LYS A 857 -17.75 -16.71 50.48
CA LYS A 857 -17.08 -18.01 50.60
C LYS A 857 -16.77 -18.64 49.25
N SER A 858 -17.64 -18.41 48.27
CA SER A 858 -17.54 -19.01 46.94
C SER A 858 -17.06 -18.03 45.87
N SER A 859 -16.83 -16.76 46.24
CA SER A 859 -16.56 -15.65 45.32
C SER A 859 -17.61 -15.56 44.21
N THR A 860 -18.89 -15.77 44.56
CA THR A 860 -20.00 -15.86 43.62
C THR A 860 -20.92 -14.66 43.75
N VAL A 861 -21.23 -14.03 42.63
CA VAL A 861 -22.25 -12.99 42.55
C VAL A 861 -23.52 -13.57 41.93
N THR A 862 -24.66 -13.30 42.56
CA THR A 862 -25.99 -13.63 42.04
C THR A 862 -26.79 -12.35 41.85
N ALA A 863 -27.31 -12.16 40.63
CA ALA A 863 -28.16 -11.04 40.27
C ALA A 863 -29.53 -11.50 39.78
N VAL A 864 -30.60 -10.85 40.26
CA VAL A 864 -31.99 -11.25 39.99
C VAL A 864 -32.81 -10.06 39.48
N LYS A 865 -33.45 -10.21 38.32
CA LYS A 865 -34.41 -9.25 37.73
C LYS A 865 -35.64 -10.00 37.23
N GLY A 866 -36.78 -9.83 37.90
CA GLY A 866 -37.98 -10.63 37.61
C GLY A 866 -37.67 -12.13 37.72
N ASP A 867 -37.98 -12.89 36.66
CA ASP A 867 -37.70 -14.33 36.59
C ASP A 867 -36.26 -14.64 36.11
N THR A 868 -35.45 -13.62 35.79
CA THR A 868 -34.08 -13.80 35.31
C THR A 868 -33.09 -13.79 36.47
N THR A 869 -32.36 -14.89 36.65
CA THR A 869 -31.27 -15.05 37.60
C THR A 869 -29.95 -15.28 36.87
N VAL A 870 -28.96 -14.43 37.11
CA VAL A 870 -27.60 -14.52 36.56
C VAL A 870 -26.62 -14.82 37.71
N ILE A 871 -25.84 -15.90 37.58
CA ILE A 871 -24.83 -16.30 38.58
C ILE A 871 -23.46 -16.35 37.91
N LEU A 872 -22.49 -15.69 38.54
CA LEU A 872 -21.12 -15.51 38.05
C LEU A 872 -20.13 -15.75 39.18
N GLN A 873 -19.02 -16.43 38.89
CA GLN A 873 -17.92 -16.58 39.83
C GLN A 873 -16.71 -15.75 39.38
N ILE A 874 -16.03 -15.10 40.32
CA ILE A 874 -14.79 -14.36 40.03
C ILE A 874 -13.72 -15.32 39.48
N ASP A 875 -12.92 -14.81 38.54
CA ASP A 875 -11.85 -15.52 37.83
C ASP A 875 -12.32 -16.74 37.02
N SER A 876 -13.62 -16.85 36.79
CA SER A 876 -14.23 -17.86 35.94
C SER A 876 -14.91 -17.23 34.72
N THR A 877 -14.83 -17.92 33.58
CA THR A 877 -15.65 -17.61 32.40
C THR A 877 -16.99 -18.34 32.43
N ASP A 878 -17.22 -19.21 33.41
CA ASP A 878 -18.49 -19.92 33.56
C ASP A 878 -19.53 -19.04 34.25
N ALA A 879 -20.70 -18.98 33.65
CA ALA A 879 -21.87 -18.26 34.13
C ALA A 879 -23.10 -19.17 34.04
N THR A 880 -24.13 -18.87 34.82
CA THR A 880 -25.47 -19.43 34.55
C THR A 880 -26.50 -18.32 34.42
N VAL A 881 -27.42 -18.49 33.47
CA VAL A 881 -28.60 -17.64 33.28
C VAL A 881 -29.83 -18.54 33.37
N ASN A 882 -30.66 -18.34 34.38
CA ASN A 882 -31.83 -19.19 34.70
C ASN A 882 -31.46 -20.67 34.83
N GLY A 883 -30.32 -20.96 35.46
CA GLY A 883 -29.79 -22.31 35.63
C GLY A 883 -29.13 -22.91 34.38
N ASN A 884 -29.18 -22.24 33.23
CA ASN A 884 -28.50 -22.70 32.01
C ASN A 884 -27.07 -22.18 31.95
N ALA A 885 -26.11 -23.06 31.70
CA ALA A 885 -24.70 -22.69 31.54
C ALA A 885 -24.49 -21.76 30.35
N LYS A 886 -23.67 -20.72 30.56
CA LYS A 886 -23.23 -19.73 29.57
C LYS A 886 -21.74 -19.44 29.79
N LYS A 887 -21.05 -19.05 28.72
CA LYS A 887 -19.66 -18.62 28.77
C LYS A 887 -19.56 -17.11 28.60
N LEU A 888 -18.70 -16.49 29.40
CA LEU A 888 -18.25 -15.12 29.24
C LEU A 888 -17.06 -15.07 28.28
N ASP A 889 -16.99 -14.00 27.48
CA ASP A 889 -15.82 -13.73 26.62
C ASP A 889 -14.57 -13.38 27.43
N VAL A 890 -14.76 -12.77 28.61
CA VAL A 890 -13.71 -12.40 29.57
C VAL A 890 -14.24 -12.73 30.97
N ALA A 891 -13.40 -13.33 31.82
CA ALA A 891 -13.79 -13.69 33.19
C ALA A 891 -14.20 -12.44 34.00
N ALA A 892 -15.16 -12.61 34.91
CA ALA A 892 -15.41 -11.58 35.93
C ALA A 892 -14.17 -11.43 36.80
N MET A 893 -13.76 -10.19 37.11
CA MET A 893 -12.50 -9.94 37.82
C MET A 893 -12.69 -8.96 38.97
N LEU A 894 -11.80 -9.00 39.95
CA LEU A 894 -11.70 -7.96 40.97
C LEU A 894 -10.81 -6.82 40.47
N TYR A 895 -11.29 -5.59 40.52
CA TYR A 895 -10.52 -4.38 40.18
C TYR A 895 -10.88 -3.26 41.16
N LYS A 896 -9.87 -2.72 41.87
CA LYS A 896 -10.05 -1.67 42.89
C LYS A 896 -11.18 -1.98 43.89
N ASP A 897 -11.17 -3.18 44.46
CA ASP A 897 -12.18 -3.67 45.42
C ASP A 897 -13.63 -3.63 44.87
N ARG A 898 -13.79 -3.76 43.55
CA ARG A 898 -15.09 -3.96 42.89
C ARG A 898 -15.02 -5.15 41.95
N THR A 899 -16.12 -5.89 41.90
CA THR A 899 -16.33 -6.91 40.88
C THR A 899 -16.65 -6.24 39.56
N MET A 900 -15.82 -6.49 38.56
CA MET A 900 -16.00 -6.04 37.18
C MET A 900 -16.51 -7.18 36.32
N VAL A 901 -17.48 -6.89 35.46
CA VAL A 901 -18.11 -7.88 34.58
C VAL A 901 -18.22 -7.37 33.14
N PRO A 902 -18.23 -8.27 32.13
CA PRO A 902 -18.41 -7.87 30.74
C PRO A 902 -19.79 -7.26 30.52
N LEU A 903 -19.85 -5.96 30.24
CA LEU A 903 -21.09 -5.18 30.18
C LEU A 903 -22.12 -5.79 29.23
N ARG A 904 -21.68 -6.24 28.06
CA ARG A 904 -22.58 -6.75 27.01
C ARG A 904 -23.32 -7.99 27.48
N PHE A 905 -22.59 -8.98 27.99
CA PHE A 905 -23.16 -10.22 28.48
C PHE A 905 -24.23 -9.96 29.55
N ILE A 906 -23.94 -9.06 30.48
CA ILE A 906 -24.89 -8.69 31.54
C ILE A 906 -26.15 -8.07 30.98
N SER A 907 -25.99 -7.03 30.16
CA SER A 907 -27.12 -6.24 29.67
C SER A 907 -28.04 -7.06 28.78
N GLU A 908 -27.47 -7.89 27.90
CA GLU A 908 -28.22 -8.80 27.03
C GLU A 908 -28.93 -9.90 27.83
N SER A 909 -28.27 -10.45 28.87
CA SER A 909 -28.90 -11.45 29.75
C SER A 909 -30.11 -10.89 30.49
N LEU A 910 -30.14 -9.58 30.76
CA LEU A 910 -31.27 -8.87 31.38
C LEU A 910 -32.28 -8.30 30.38
N GLY A 911 -32.15 -8.65 29.10
CA GLY A 911 -33.09 -8.29 28.03
C GLY A 911 -32.83 -6.94 27.37
N ALA A 912 -31.70 -6.27 27.62
CA ALA A 912 -31.36 -5.00 26.99
C ALA A 912 -30.53 -5.19 25.70
N ASP A 913 -30.65 -4.26 24.76
CA ASP A 913 -29.82 -4.21 23.55
C ASP A 913 -28.60 -3.31 23.79
N VAL A 914 -27.41 -3.76 23.39
CA VAL A 914 -26.14 -3.05 23.63
C VAL A 914 -25.45 -2.70 22.32
N GLN A 915 -25.04 -1.43 22.18
CA GLN A 915 -24.27 -0.93 21.06
C GLN A 915 -22.99 -0.23 21.55
N TRP A 916 -21.87 -0.47 20.88
CA TRP A 916 -20.65 0.32 21.04
C TRP A 916 -20.61 1.42 19.99
N ILE A 917 -20.33 2.66 20.42
CA ILE A 917 -20.16 3.84 19.59
C ILE A 917 -18.69 4.28 19.70
N GLU A 918 -17.89 3.77 18.78
CA GLU A 918 -16.44 3.91 18.78
C GLU A 918 -15.97 5.38 18.75
N ALA A 919 -16.60 6.22 17.92
CA ALA A 919 -16.26 7.63 17.78
C ALA A 919 -16.33 8.47 19.08
N SER A 920 -16.94 7.93 20.15
CA SER A 920 -17.09 8.62 21.44
C SER A 920 -16.78 7.73 22.64
N ASN A 921 -16.14 6.57 22.43
CA ASN A 921 -15.92 5.56 23.47
C ASN A 921 -17.18 5.27 24.31
N THR A 922 -18.34 5.24 23.66
CA THR A 922 -19.63 5.20 24.35
C THR A 922 -20.32 3.86 24.17
N VAL A 923 -20.70 3.22 25.27
CA VAL A 923 -21.64 2.11 25.29
C VAL A 923 -23.06 2.68 25.39
N SER A 924 -23.92 2.37 24.42
CA SER A 924 -25.35 2.68 24.45
C SER A 924 -26.14 1.42 24.79
N ILE A 925 -26.88 1.43 25.90
CA ILE A 925 -27.77 0.37 26.34
C ILE A 925 -29.21 0.87 26.20
N LYS A 926 -30.05 0.04 25.56
CA LYS A 926 -31.49 0.29 25.44
C LYS A 926 -32.25 -0.81 26.13
N THR A 927 -32.99 -0.48 27.19
CA THR A 927 -33.86 -1.44 27.88
C THR A 927 -35.13 -1.70 27.04
N LYS A 928 -35.72 -2.89 27.19
CA LYS A 928 -36.92 -3.32 26.46
C LYS A 928 -38.18 -3.17 27.29
#